data_AF-A0A815R780-F1
#
_entry.id   AF-A0A815R780-F1
#
_cell.length_a   1.000
_cell.length_b   1.000
_cell.length_c   1.000
_cell.angle_alpha   90.00
_cell.angle_beta   90.00
_cell.angle_gamma   90.00
#
_symmetry.space_group_name_H-M   'P 1'
#
loop_
_entity.id
_entity.type
_entity.pdbx_description
1 polymer ?
#
loop_
_entity_poly.entity_id
_entity_poly.type
_entity_poly.pdbx_seq_one_letter_code
_entity_poly.pdbx_strand_id
1 'polypeptide(L)'
;MGCGASNNVAADDSQHVPNASVKSTSSRSLQEDQRKQQTTERVSAAPQASTTASTSNTMNILISCHTNQQQIAEQIKNNLSKLRFTCYIINETTPESIVARANLIRWCNVFIVNISRMYQQTAFCMETINYAKDVRKPVIAIYAESNFQPYGALGAISASAIQSIVLTNDGVSENIIAQLSNAISSQENKKNTGKNVTDPGKIKTDNNSVNLIYNDKPCTVLICTTDEGLPVAKLIYNEFSAKNLNALVENLSDANATCSVRQCIVFIPILSAGFEKKPACRIAFEEARQLQIPIIPVMSAIDWKPQDWLGITVAGATYFRIYTQVSAYKPLYDSNRMTDLRVAVEIACQPRPSQAEREQTEMKILKEKIEECKNKLQTWPPSRKVRTINSTTDRQPVRVAIAEPNATLAFNHIHHTITRMDIKAPPPILDEYGLPKRVQLDCMISYQWDNQIFVRTVYEDMLMREVKAWFDIYGSMQGNTNDAMATGVECAKVMLVFLSKPYVESTNCQLEFRYAVKRGKAFVIIRTQPNIQMEQWMTEAIQGFPQYNAFSYDYLEKPINGVPTIDVIVQAIRTLAQAQPTETIDDCSAELFELRSLLDDARDALYNDAGQTRYKTCTRCNQQFDEFTKGGCKKHRAYYMGGTILEGRWVCCRQQATDSPGCEPCDHTDAVRVYTQNPDYGTWTWEPA
;
A
#
# COMPACT_ATOMS: atom_id res chain seq x y z
N MET A 1 -64.15 4.22 -12.96
CA MET A 1 -65.01 5.14 -12.17
C MET A 1 -64.06 5.92 -11.27
N GLY A 2 -63.67 7.18 -11.49
CA GLY A 2 -64.31 8.28 -12.19
C GLY A 2 -64.89 9.25 -11.16
N CYS A 3 -64.15 10.32 -10.82
CA CYS A 3 -64.51 11.64 -10.26
C CYS A 3 -63.20 12.25 -9.68
N GLY A 4 -62.59 13.35 -10.16
CA GLY A 4 -63.15 14.65 -10.60
C GLY A 4 -63.40 15.51 -9.34
N ALA A 5 -62.87 16.71 -9.10
CA ALA A 5 -62.61 17.92 -9.89
C ALA A 5 -61.67 18.84 -9.04
N SER A 6 -60.60 19.51 -9.51
CA SER A 6 -60.48 20.69 -10.39
C SER A 6 -61.14 22.00 -9.92
N ASN A 7 -60.31 23.04 -9.67
CA ASN A 7 -60.41 24.46 -10.11
C ASN A 7 -59.13 25.21 -9.63
N ASN A 8 -58.24 25.77 -10.47
CA ASN A 8 -58.30 26.95 -11.37
C ASN A 8 -58.67 28.25 -10.63
N VAL A 9 -58.11 29.46 -10.83
CA VAL A 9 -57.19 30.14 -11.79
C VAL A 9 -56.94 31.57 -11.21
N ALA A 10 -55.74 32.18 -11.25
CA ALA A 10 -55.31 33.33 -12.12
C ALA A 10 -54.00 33.91 -11.49
N ALA A 11 -52.88 34.20 -12.17
CA ALA A 11 -52.58 35.25 -13.17
C ALA A 11 -52.98 36.67 -12.68
N ASP A 12 -52.19 37.74 -12.68
CA ASP A 12 -51.07 38.15 -13.54
C ASP A 12 -50.31 39.35 -12.92
N ASP A 13 -49.25 39.80 -13.59
CA ASP A 13 -48.67 41.16 -13.66
C ASP A 13 -47.55 41.64 -12.69
N SER A 14 -46.32 41.43 -13.18
CA SER A 14 -45.36 42.44 -13.65
C SER A 14 -44.86 43.60 -12.75
N GLN A 15 -43.52 43.64 -12.66
CA GLN A 15 -42.63 44.80 -12.73
C GLN A 15 -42.76 45.93 -11.69
N HIS A 16 -41.71 46.11 -10.86
CA HIS A 16 -41.00 47.41 -10.81
C HIS A 16 -39.60 47.33 -10.18
N VAL A 17 -38.65 47.83 -10.97
CA VAL A 17 -37.31 48.30 -10.60
C VAL A 17 -37.45 49.63 -9.85
N PRO A 18 -36.49 50.00 -8.99
CA PRO A 18 -35.94 51.34 -9.16
C PRO A 18 -34.41 51.35 -9.13
N ASN A 19 -33.90 52.11 -10.10
CA ASN A 19 -32.52 52.54 -10.24
C ASN A 19 -32.44 54.02 -9.84
N ALA A 20 -31.20 54.49 -9.64
CA ALA A 20 -30.73 55.88 -9.51
C ALA A 20 -30.55 56.44 -8.07
N SER A 21 -29.54 57.24 -7.73
CA SER A 21 -28.22 57.58 -8.30
C SER A 21 -27.57 58.65 -7.40
N VAL A 22 -26.26 58.54 -7.16
CA VAL A 22 -25.23 59.62 -7.13
C VAL A 22 -25.35 60.80 -6.14
N LYS A 23 -24.28 60.97 -5.34
CA LYS A 23 -23.45 62.20 -5.11
C LYS A 23 -22.29 61.80 -4.15
N SER A 24 -21.05 61.58 -4.58
CA SER A 24 -19.96 62.52 -4.93
C SER A 24 -19.42 63.38 -3.77
N THR A 25 -18.16 63.11 -3.35
CA THR A 25 -17.03 64.07 -3.14
C THR A 25 -15.79 63.31 -2.59
N SER A 26 -14.73 63.13 -3.40
CA SER A 26 -13.44 63.88 -3.39
C SER A 26 -12.41 63.36 -2.35
N SER A 27 -11.41 62.56 -2.74
CA SER A 27 -10.07 62.92 -3.29
C SER A 27 -9.00 63.33 -2.26
N ARG A 28 -7.90 62.56 -2.18
CA ARG A 28 -6.51 62.98 -1.83
C ARG A 28 -5.59 61.75 -1.93
N SER A 29 -4.96 61.51 -3.07
CA SER A 29 -3.65 62.02 -3.55
C SER A 29 -2.44 61.37 -2.88
N LEU A 30 -1.71 60.62 -3.71
CA LEU A 30 -0.31 60.22 -3.57
C LEU A 30 0.62 61.44 -3.51
N GLN A 31 1.84 61.17 -3.03
CA GLN A 31 3.06 62.02 -3.03
C GLN A 31 3.19 63.01 -1.87
N GLU A 32 4.13 62.71 -0.97
CA GLU A 32 5.10 63.72 -0.54
C GLU A 32 6.40 63.05 -0.09
N ASP A 33 7.36 63.17 -1.00
CA ASP A 33 8.78 62.89 -0.85
C ASP A 33 9.44 64.17 -0.31
N GLN A 34 10.51 64.01 0.48
CA GLN A 34 11.55 65.00 0.80
C GLN A 34 11.23 66.19 1.74
N ARG A 35 11.85 66.18 2.93
CA ARG A 35 13.04 67.00 3.26
C ARG A 35 13.35 66.97 4.77
N LYS A 36 14.58 66.58 5.09
CA LYS A 36 15.51 67.42 5.88
C LYS A 36 16.93 66.85 5.77
N GLN A 37 17.73 67.52 4.94
CA GLN A 37 19.19 67.50 4.94
C GLN A 37 19.69 68.75 5.67
N GLN A 38 20.76 68.61 6.46
CA GLN A 38 21.88 69.57 6.64
C GLN A 38 22.89 68.88 7.58
N THR A 39 23.92 68.19 7.06
CA THR A 39 25.29 68.66 6.71
C THR A 39 26.16 69.13 7.88
N THR A 40 27.21 68.37 8.17
CA THR A 40 28.57 68.88 8.48
C THR A 40 29.64 67.85 8.09
N GLU A 41 30.79 68.38 7.69
CA GLU A 41 31.87 67.81 6.88
C GLU A 41 32.90 66.97 7.66
N ARG A 42 33.56 65.99 7.01
CA ARG A 42 35.02 66.01 6.69
C ARG A 42 35.54 64.67 6.14
N VAL A 43 36.69 64.80 5.51
CA VAL A 43 37.35 63.96 4.51
C VAL A 43 38.23 62.83 5.10
N SER A 44 38.26 61.70 4.36
CA SER A 44 39.31 60.65 4.24
C SER A 44 39.84 59.90 5.47
N ALA A 45 39.60 58.58 5.50
CA ALA A 45 40.65 57.54 5.56
C ALA A 45 39.99 56.16 5.48
N ALA A 46 40.54 55.27 4.65
CA ALA A 46 40.12 53.87 4.57
C ALA A 46 40.43 53.11 5.88
N PRO A 47 39.57 52.16 6.28
CA PRO A 47 40.11 50.93 6.83
C PRO A 47 39.37 49.68 6.36
N GLN A 48 40.17 48.78 5.78
CA GLN A 48 40.20 47.33 6.03
C GLN A 48 38.88 46.56 6.12
N ALA A 49 38.73 45.65 5.15
CA ALA A 49 37.75 44.59 5.12
C ALA A 49 37.68 43.82 6.46
N SER A 50 36.54 43.92 7.13
CA SER A 50 36.13 42.97 8.15
C SER A 50 35.23 41.92 7.47
N THR A 51 35.82 40.77 7.20
CA THR A 51 35.11 39.54 6.85
C THR A 51 34.12 39.18 7.95
N THR A 52 32.84 39.48 7.74
CA THR A 52 31.76 38.88 8.50
C THR A 52 31.48 37.52 7.88
N ALA A 53 31.86 36.46 8.60
CA ALA A 53 31.60 35.09 8.23
C ALA A 53 30.08 34.85 8.15
N SER A 54 29.59 34.57 6.95
CA SER A 54 28.25 34.05 6.73
C SER A 54 28.15 32.67 7.39
N THR A 55 27.29 32.51 8.39
CA THR A 55 26.93 31.21 8.96
C THR A 55 26.20 30.38 7.88
N SER A 56 26.93 29.55 7.14
CA SER A 56 26.34 28.65 6.15
C SER A 56 25.52 27.57 6.87
N ASN A 57 24.22 27.53 6.61
CA ASN A 57 23.31 26.54 7.18
C ASN A 57 23.63 25.17 6.54
N THR A 58 24.43 24.34 7.22
CA THR A 58 24.82 23.00 6.73
C THR A 58 23.60 22.08 6.70
N MET A 59 23.30 21.44 5.57
CA MET A 59 22.18 20.47 5.47
C MET A 59 22.42 19.27 6.38
N ASN A 60 21.36 18.85 7.08
CA ASN A 60 21.36 17.73 8.01
C ASN A 60 20.90 16.45 7.32
N ILE A 61 21.71 15.40 7.37
CA ILE A 61 21.49 14.14 6.65
C ILE A 61 21.38 13.00 7.65
N LEU A 62 20.37 12.16 7.47
CA LEU A 62 20.21 10.92 8.23
C LEU A 62 20.33 9.73 7.29
N ILE A 63 21.30 8.86 7.57
CA ILE A 63 21.54 7.63 6.81
C ILE A 63 20.96 6.47 7.63
N SER A 64 19.91 5.85 7.12
CA SER A 64 19.28 4.69 7.72
C SER A 64 19.78 3.40 7.06
N CYS A 65 20.24 2.46 7.86
CA CYS A 65 20.72 1.15 7.40
C CYS A 65 20.44 0.07 8.44
N HIS A 66 20.59 -1.20 8.05
CA HIS A 66 20.74 -2.30 9.01
C HIS A 66 22.23 -2.44 9.39
N THR A 67 22.57 -2.96 10.58
CA THR A 67 23.98 -3.10 11.01
C THR A 67 24.86 -3.89 10.06
N ASN A 68 24.30 -4.87 9.33
CA ASN A 68 25.04 -5.60 8.29
C ASN A 68 25.54 -4.70 7.13
N GLN A 69 24.98 -3.50 6.95
CA GLN A 69 25.39 -2.51 5.96
C GLN A 69 26.05 -1.27 6.60
N GLN A 70 26.47 -1.36 7.86
CA GLN A 70 27.07 -0.26 8.62
C GLN A 70 28.30 0.34 7.91
N GLN A 71 29.16 -0.50 7.35
CA GLN A 71 30.38 -0.05 6.66
C GLN A 71 30.08 0.87 5.47
N ILE A 72 29.06 0.53 4.67
CA ILE A 72 28.61 1.35 3.54
C ILE A 72 28.08 2.70 4.03
N ALA A 73 27.25 2.67 5.10
CA ALA A 73 26.72 3.90 5.69
C ALA A 73 27.82 4.82 6.24
N GLU A 74 28.86 4.26 6.85
CA GLU A 74 30.03 5.00 7.34
C GLU A 74 30.86 5.62 6.22
N GLN A 75 31.07 4.90 5.11
CA GLN A 75 31.73 5.45 3.93
C GLN A 75 30.96 6.63 3.35
N ILE A 76 29.64 6.51 3.21
CA ILE A 76 28.79 7.61 2.74
C ILE A 76 28.87 8.79 3.70
N LYS A 77 28.70 8.54 5.01
CA LYS A 77 28.81 9.57 6.06
C LYS A 77 30.12 10.33 5.97
N ASN A 78 31.25 9.62 5.93
CA ASN A 78 32.58 10.22 5.92
C ASN A 78 32.80 11.09 4.67
N ASN A 79 32.32 10.66 3.51
CA ASN A 79 32.45 11.44 2.28
C ASN A 79 31.52 12.66 2.25
N LEU A 80 30.26 12.53 2.67
CA LEU A 80 29.33 13.66 2.76
C LEU A 80 29.78 14.68 3.83
N SER A 81 30.37 14.24 4.93
CA SER A 81 30.94 15.14 5.94
C SER A 81 32.13 15.95 5.42
N LYS A 82 32.96 15.41 4.52
CA LYS A 82 34.01 16.20 3.82
C LYS A 82 33.40 17.33 2.97
N LEU A 83 32.18 17.14 2.46
CA LEU A 83 31.41 18.14 1.72
C LEU A 83 30.62 19.10 2.63
N ARG A 84 30.93 19.12 3.95
CA ARG A 84 30.30 19.98 4.97
C ARG A 84 28.81 19.67 5.25
N PHE A 85 28.35 18.48 4.93
CA PHE A 85 27.04 18.00 5.39
C PHE A 85 27.13 17.40 6.80
N THR A 86 26.16 17.72 7.65
CA THR A 86 26.07 17.14 9.00
C THR A 86 25.35 15.80 8.91
N CYS A 87 26.06 14.70 9.15
CA CYS A 87 25.55 13.35 8.87
C CYS A 87 25.48 12.47 10.13
N TYR A 88 24.33 11.85 10.37
CA TYR A 88 24.15 10.80 11.39
C TYR A 88 23.71 9.49 10.76
N ILE A 89 24.03 8.38 11.42
CA ILE A 89 23.57 7.04 11.04
C ILE A 89 22.52 6.58 12.07
N ILE A 90 21.46 5.96 11.58
CA ILE A 90 20.45 5.27 12.39
C ILE A 90 20.32 3.83 11.89
N ASN A 91 20.37 2.89 12.83
CA ASN A 91 20.16 1.47 12.55
C ASN A 91 19.25 0.87 13.62
N GLU A 92 19.10 -0.46 13.64
CA GLU A 92 18.24 -1.14 14.59
C GLU A 92 18.73 -1.04 16.03
N THR A 93 20.03 -0.84 16.26
CA THR A 93 20.63 -0.75 17.60
C THR A 93 20.90 0.69 18.07
N THR A 94 21.02 1.65 17.14
CA THR A 94 21.51 3.00 17.43
C THR A 94 20.67 4.09 16.75
N PRO A 95 20.23 5.13 17.49
CA PRO A 95 20.25 5.20 18.96
C PRO A 95 19.24 4.24 19.58
N GLU A 96 19.54 3.76 20.79
CA GLU A 96 18.67 2.88 21.56
C GLU A 96 17.35 3.58 21.95
N SER A 97 17.44 4.84 22.38
CA SER A 97 16.28 5.64 22.78
C SER A 97 15.37 5.95 21.60
N ILE A 98 14.12 5.52 21.70
CA ILE A 98 13.09 5.77 20.69
C ILE A 98 12.77 7.25 20.49
N VAL A 99 12.84 8.05 21.56
CA VAL A 99 12.67 9.50 21.52
C VAL A 99 13.81 10.12 20.70
N ALA A 100 15.05 9.65 20.91
CA ALA A 100 16.19 10.09 20.12
C ALA A 100 16.06 9.71 18.64
N ARG A 101 15.56 8.49 18.34
CA ARG A 101 15.27 8.04 16.96
C ARG A 101 14.25 8.94 16.28
N ALA A 102 13.12 9.21 16.93
CA ALA A 102 12.07 10.07 16.39
C ALA A 102 12.58 11.50 16.16
N ASN A 103 13.34 12.05 17.12
CA ASN A 103 13.94 13.37 16.98
C ASN A 103 14.95 13.44 15.83
N LEU A 104 15.81 12.43 15.64
CA LEU A 104 16.77 12.36 14.53
C LEU A 104 16.08 12.42 13.16
N ILE A 105 15.00 11.66 12.99
CA ILE A 105 14.24 11.63 11.73
C ILE A 105 13.60 12.99 11.48
N ARG A 106 13.00 13.61 12.50
CA ARG A 106 12.44 14.97 12.39
C ARG A 106 13.51 16.04 12.15
N TRP A 107 14.72 15.82 12.65
CA TRP A 107 15.85 16.72 12.53
C TRP A 107 16.46 16.78 11.13
N CYS A 108 16.57 15.65 10.45
CA CYS A 108 17.21 15.63 9.13
C CYS A 108 16.43 16.43 8.07
N ASN A 109 17.16 17.04 7.13
CA ASN A 109 16.61 17.64 5.92
C ASN A 109 16.40 16.60 4.81
N VAL A 110 17.30 15.61 4.74
CA VAL A 110 17.26 14.51 3.75
C VAL A 110 17.46 13.19 4.47
N PHE A 111 16.64 12.20 4.11
CA PHE A 111 16.68 10.84 4.63
C PHE A 111 17.25 9.92 3.56
N ILE A 112 18.42 9.33 3.80
CA ILE A 112 19.04 8.34 2.92
C ILE A 112 18.70 6.96 3.49
N VAL A 113 18.11 6.08 2.69
CA VAL A 113 17.89 4.68 3.08
C VAL A 113 18.81 3.75 2.30
N ASN A 114 19.56 2.94 3.04
CA ASN A 114 20.38 1.88 2.48
C ASN A 114 19.58 0.57 2.48
N ILE A 115 19.03 0.25 1.31
CA ILE A 115 18.10 -0.85 1.07
C ILE A 115 18.88 -2.17 0.99
N SER A 116 18.49 -3.09 1.86
CA SER A 116 19.00 -4.46 1.93
C SER A 116 17.88 -5.41 2.38
N ARG A 117 18.06 -6.72 2.19
CA ARG A 117 17.08 -7.72 2.66
C ARG A 117 16.88 -7.64 4.16
N MET A 118 17.97 -7.46 4.91
CA MET A 118 17.91 -7.35 6.38
C MET A 118 17.24 -6.06 6.85
N TYR A 119 17.42 -4.94 6.13
CA TYR A 119 16.67 -3.72 6.42
C TYR A 119 15.17 -3.96 6.35
N GLN A 120 14.72 -4.65 5.29
CA GLN A 120 13.30 -4.92 5.09
C GLN A 120 12.70 -5.85 6.16
N GLN A 121 13.47 -6.83 6.61
CA GLN A 121 13.04 -7.81 7.62
C GLN A 121 13.14 -7.31 9.06
N THR A 122 13.70 -6.11 9.28
CA THR A 122 13.91 -5.56 10.62
C THR A 122 12.85 -4.53 10.97
N ALA A 123 12.01 -4.84 11.96
CA ALA A 123 10.89 -3.98 12.39
C ALA A 123 11.31 -2.53 12.68
N PHE A 124 12.41 -2.32 13.41
CA PHE A 124 12.96 -1.00 13.71
C PHE A 124 13.35 -0.20 12.45
N CYS A 125 13.90 -0.87 11.44
CA CYS A 125 14.24 -0.22 10.17
C CYS A 125 12.97 0.18 9.40
N MET A 126 11.99 -0.71 9.36
CA MET A 126 10.69 -0.45 8.72
C MET A 126 9.93 0.69 9.41
N GLU A 127 9.90 0.75 10.74
CA GLU A 127 9.33 1.88 11.49
C GLU A 127 10.04 3.21 11.14
N THR A 128 11.37 3.17 11.02
CA THR A 128 12.18 4.36 10.72
C THR A 128 11.81 4.95 9.35
N ILE A 129 11.73 4.13 8.29
CA ILE A 129 11.36 4.63 6.96
C ILE A 129 9.88 5.02 6.87
N ASN A 130 8.98 4.27 7.52
CA ASN A 130 7.56 4.63 7.58
C ASN A 130 7.38 5.99 8.25
N TYR A 131 8.09 6.26 9.36
CA TYR A 131 8.01 7.53 10.04
C TYR A 131 8.63 8.67 9.22
N ALA A 132 9.75 8.41 8.54
CA ALA A 132 10.34 9.37 7.60
C ALA A 132 9.33 9.78 6.50
N LYS A 133 8.54 8.83 5.99
CA LYS A 133 7.45 9.10 5.04
C LYS A 133 6.31 9.89 5.69
N ASP A 134 5.86 9.53 6.89
CA ASP A 134 4.77 10.20 7.59
C ASP A 134 5.10 11.66 7.94
N VAL A 135 6.36 11.94 8.29
CA VAL A 135 6.87 13.32 8.49
C VAL A 135 7.37 13.99 7.20
N ARG A 136 7.12 13.37 6.04
CA ARG A 136 7.37 13.89 4.67
C ARG A 136 8.83 14.26 4.38
N LYS A 137 9.77 13.42 4.82
CA LYS A 137 11.19 13.62 4.51
C LYS A 137 11.49 13.30 3.05
N PRO A 138 12.29 14.12 2.34
CA PRO A 138 12.84 13.74 1.04
C PRO A 138 13.70 12.48 1.21
N VAL A 139 13.34 11.41 0.52
CA VAL A 139 14.03 10.11 0.59
C VAL A 139 14.98 9.96 -0.60
N ILE A 140 16.22 9.55 -0.33
CA ILE A 140 17.16 9.02 -1.33
C ILE A 140 17.32 7.52 -1.09
N ALA A 141 17.11 6.71 -2.12
CA ALA A 141 17.20 5.26 -2.03
C ALA A 141 18.55 4.76 -2.56
N ILE A 142 19.28 4.00 -1.74
CA ILE A 142 20.52 3.31 -2.12
C ILE A 142 20.27 1.82 -2.09
N TYR A 143 20.41 1.14 -3.22
CA TYR A 143 20.29 -0.32 -3.33
C TYR A 143 21.67 -0.95 -3.10
N ALA A 144 21.90 -1.47 -1.89
CA ALA A 144 23.17 -2.11 -1.53
C ALA A 144 23.33 -3.52 -2.11
N GLU A 145 22.23 -4.23 -2.32
CA GLU A 145 22.21 -5.56 -2.91
C GLU A 145 21.69 -5.45 -4.35
N SER A 146 22.55 -5.73 -5.34
CA SER A 146 22.21 -5.62 -6.77
C SER A 146 21.08 -6.57 -7.21
N ASN A 147 20.84 -7.62 -6.44
CA ASN A 147 19.85 -8.67 -6.67
C ASN A 147 18.63 -8.59 -5.74
N PHE A 148 18.50 -7.53 -4.95
CA PHE A 148 17.38 -7.35 -4.03
C PHE A 148 16.40 -6.29 -4.55
N GLN A 149 15.15 -6.70 -4.72
CA GLN A 149 14.06 -5.79 -5.03
C GLN A 149 13.18 -5.62 -3.78
N PRO A 150 13.16 -4.43 -3.16
CA PRO A 150 12.33 -4.19 -1.99
C PRO A 150 10.85 -4.27 -2.37
N TYR A 151 10.06 -4.78 -1.43
CA TYR A 151 8.60 -4.92 -1.52
C TYR A 151 7.92 -4.12 -0.40
N GLY A 152 6.59 -4.15 -0.32
CA GLY A 152 5.84 -3.49 0.73
C GLY A 152 6.12 -1.98 0.82
N ALA A 153 6.08 -1.45 2.03
CA ALA A 153 6.33 -0.04 2.33
C ALA A 153 7.74 0.38 1.90
N LEU A 154 8.77 -0.47 2.08
CA LEU A 154 10.13 -0.14 1.67
C LEU A 154 10.20 0.06 0.15
N GLY A 155 9.60 -0.85 -0.61
CA GLY A 155 9.52 -0.76 -2.07
C GLY A 155 8.78 0.49 -2.53
N ALA A 156 7.61 0.75 -1.97
CA ALA A 156 6.76 1.87 -2.36
C ALA A 156 7.36 3.25 -1.99
N ILE A 157 7.93 3.38 -0.79
CA ILE A 157 8.60 4.62 -0.37
C ILE A 157 9.86 4.85 -1.22
N SER A 158 10.64 3.80 -1.50
CA SER A 158 11.84 3.89 -2.33
C SER A 158 11.53 4.18 -3.80
N ALA A 159 10.38 3.76 -4.32
CA ALA A 159 9.91 4.13 -5.67
C ALA A 159 9.57 5.62 -5.78
N SER A 160 9.25 6.27 -4.66
CA SER A 160 8.97 7.70 -4.56
C SER A 160 10.20 8.52 -4.13
N ALA A 161 11.38 7.90 -4.06
CA ALA A 161 12.62 8.58 -3.72
C ALA A 161 12.94 9.68 -4.76
N ILE A 162 13.52 10.78 -4.28
CA ILE A 162 13.97 11.88 -5.16
C ILE A 162 15.12 11.44 -6.07
N GLN A 163 15.88 10.43 -5.63
CA GLN A 163 16.95 9.80 -6.38
C GLN A 163 17.05 8.34 -5.93
N SER A 164 17.22 7.43 -6.89
CA SER A 164 17.59 6.03 -6.65
C SER A 164 19.00 5.78 -7.17
N ILE A 165 19.83 5.08 -6.39
CA ILE A 165 21.22 4.76 -6.71
C ILE A 165 21.43 3.28 -6.45
N VAL A 166 22.07 2.57 -7.39
CA VAL A 166 22.44 1.16 -7.23
C VAL A 166 23.95 1.10 -6.98
N LEU A 167 24.37 0.43 -5.91
CA LEU A 167 25.80 0.22 -5.65
C LEU A 167 26.34 -0.85 -6.61
N THR A 168 27.47 -0.55 -7.24
CA THR A 168 28.23 -1.53 -8.02
C THR A 168 29.12 -2.35 -7.08
N ASN A 169 29.74 -3.42 -7.61
CA ASN A 169 30.66 -4.26 -6.82
C ASN A 169 31.83 -3.47 -6.21
N ASP A 170 32.17 -2.31 -6.78
CA ASP A 170 33.23 -1.41 -6.30
C ASP A 170 32.80 -0.57 -5.07
N GLY A 171 31.56 -0.74 -4.59
CA GLY A 171 31.04 -0.05 -3.41
C GLY A 171 30.75 1.43 -3.64
N VAL A 172 31.14 2.28 -2.68
CA VAL A 172 30.84 3.72 -2.68
C VAL A 172 31.92 4.49 -3.47
N SER A 173 31.64 4.77 -4.74
CA SER A 173 32.54 5.53 -5.64
C SER A 173 32.33 7.05 -5.57
N GLU A 174 33.29 7.83 -6.09
CA GLU A 174 33.18 9.30 -6.18
C GLU A 174 31.96 9.75 -6.99
N ASN A 175 31.59 9.00 -8.04
CA ASN A 175 30.39 9.28 -8.84
C ASN A 175 29.11 9.14 -8.00
N ILE A 176 29.02 8.11 -7.16
CA ILE A 176 27.89 7.93 -6.24
C ILE A 176 27.81 9.10 -5.27
N ILE A 177 28.94 9.55 -4.71
CA ILE A 177 28.97 10.71 -3.81
C ILE A 177 28.54 12.00 -4.55
N ALA A 178 28.95 12.20 -5.80
CA ALA A 178 28.52 13.33 -6.61
C ALA A 178 26.99 13.32 -6.85
N GLN A 179 26.41 12.15 -7.18
CA GLN A 179 24.96 11.99 -7.33
C GLN A 179 24.22 12.31 -6.03
N LEU A 180 24.73 11.80 -4.89
CA LEU A 180 24.17 12.10 -3.57
C LEU A 180 24.22 13.60 -3.26
N SER A 181 25.37 14.25 -3.46
CA SER A 181 25.53 15.68 -3.21
C SER A 181 24.56 16.51 -4.04
N ASN A 182 24.41 16.20 -5.33
CA ASN A 182 23.50 16.91 -6.22
C ASN A 182 22.03 16.74 -5.78
N ALA A 183 21.64 15.51 -5.43
CA ALA A 183 20.30 15.21 -4.93
C ALA A 183 20.02 15.93 -3.61
N ILE A 184 20.99 15.99 -2.69
CA ILE A 184 20.87 16.69 -1.40
C ILE A 184 20.73 18.20 -1.62
N SER A 185 21.60 18.81 -2.42
CA SER A 185 21.59 20.25 -2.68
C SER A 185 20.32 20.71 -3.39
N SER A 186 19.68 19.85 -4.19
CA SER A 186 18.36 20.15 -4.79
C SER A 186 17.24 20.41 -3.76
N GLN A 187 17.46 20.05 -2.49
CA GLN A 187 16.48 20.22 -1.40
C GLN A 187 16.75 21.42 -0.48
N GLU A 188 17.83 22.19 -0.69
CA GLU A 188 18.27 23.28 0.22
C GLU A 188 17.19 24.36 0.47
N ASN A 189 16.33 24.64 -0.51
CA ASN A 189 15.30 25.68 -0.41
C ASN A 189 13.99 25.20 0.23
N LYS A 190 13.85 23.92 0.59
CA LYS A 190 12.62 23.39 1.19
C LYS A 190 12.68 23.52 2.72
N LYS A 191 11.74 24.27 3.30
CA LYS A 191 11.64 24.45 4.76
C LYS A 191 11.51 23.10 5.47
N ASN A 192 12.35 22.88 6.47
CA ASN A 192 12.19 21.74 7.39
C ASN A 192 10.91 21.98 8.23
N THR A 193 9.97 21.03 8.18
CA THR A 193 8.63 21.15 8.77
C THR A 193 8.56 20.73 10.24
N GLY A 194 9.68 20.28 10.84
CA GLY A 194 9.74 19.84 12.23
C GLY A 194 9.64 20.99 13.24
N LYS A 195 8.53 21.07 13.98
CA LYS A 195 8.42 21.90 15.20
C LYS A 195 9.18 21.24 16.36
N ASN A 196 9.84 21.95 17.26
CA ASN A 196 10.51 21.36 18.45
C ASN A 196 11.48 20.22 18.08
N VAL A 197 12.50 20.54 17.28
CA VAL A 197 13.56 19.62 16.89
C VAL A 197 14.83 20.04 17.61
N THR A 198 15.41 19.15 18.41
CA THR A 198 16.68 19.39 19.09
C THR A 198 17.81 18.80 18.26
N ASP A 199 18.92 19.53 18.14
CA ASP A 199 20.15 19.01 17.57
C ASP A 199 20.59 17.74 18.35
N PRO A 200 20.81 16.59 17.69
CA PRO A 200 21.26 15.36 18.35
C PRO A 200 22.50 15.55 19.22
N GLY A 201 23.42 16.43 18.83
CA GLY A 201 24.62 16.76 19.61
C GLY A 201 24.35 17.54 20.90
N LYS A 202 23.11 18.02 21.11
CA LYS A 202 22.70 18.85 22.26
C LYS A 202 21.67 18.16 23.16
N ILE A 203 21.29 16.91 22.86
CA ILE A 203 20.37 16.14 23.69
C ILE A 203 21.11 15.75 24.97
N LYS A 204 20.65 16.24 26.12
CA LYS A 204 21.04 15.70 27.42
C LYS A 204 20.31 14.37 27.60
N THR A 205 21.03 13.32 27.99
CA THR A 205 20.42 12.05 28.40
C THR A 205 19.57 12.32 29.64
N ASP A 206 18.25 12.38 29.48
CA ASP A 206 17.34 12.40 30.61
C ASP A 206 17.38 11.03 31.30
N ASN A 207 18.20 10.94 32.35
CA ASN A 207 18.36 9.77 33.22
C ASN A 207 17.22 9.62 34.24
N ASN A 208 16.02 10.11 33.96
CA ASN A 208 14.87 9.82 34.81
C ASN A 208 14.35 8.41 34.50
N SER A 209 14.96 7.43 35.15
CA SER A 209 14.50 6.05 35.21
C SER A 209 13.18 5.99 35.97
N VAL A 210 12.08 6.26 35.27
CA VAL A 210 10.75 5.84 35.74
C VAL A 210 10.69 4.34 35.51
N ASN A 211 10.49 3.55 36.57
CA ASN A 211 10.29 2.11 36.44
C ASN A 211 8.80 1.83 36.48
N LEU A 212 8.31 1.07 35.49
CA LEU A 212 6.95 0.57 35.47
C LEU A 212 6.81 -0.53 36.52
N ILE A 213 5.74 -0.49 37.33
CA ILE A 213 5.44 -1.55 38.29
C ILE A 213 4.71 -2.65 37.53
N TYR A 214 5.32 -3.82 37.39
CA TYR A 214 4.70 -4.94 36.69
C TYR A 214 3.69 -5.69 37.58
N ASN A 215 2.64 -6.21 36.95
CA ASN A 215 1.63 -7.05 37.59
C ASN A 215 1.52 -8.39 36.86
N ASP A 216 1.39 -9.48 37.62
CA ASP A 216 1.30 -10.83 37.08
C ASP A 216 -0.14 -11.29 36.86
N LYS A 217 -1.03 -10.36 36.48
CA LYS A 217 -2.42 -10.69 36.16
C LYS A 217 -2.50 -11.24 34.72
N PRO A 218 -2.84 -12.51 34.52
CA PRO A 218 -3.01 -13.06 33.19
C PRO A 218 -4.23 -12.44 32.52
N CYS A 219 -4.04 -11.90 31.32
CA CYS A 219 -5.13 -11.42 30.47
C CYS A 219 -4.85 -11.81 29.03
N THR A 220 -5.89 -12.07 28.24
CA THR A 220 -5.68 -12.31 26.81
C THR A 220 -5.43 -10.97 26.12
N VAL A 221 -6.21 -9.95 26.46
CA VAL A 221 -6.15 -8.62 25.86
C VAL A 221 -5.90 -7.57 26.94
N LEU A 222 -4.84 -6.79 26.81
CA LEU A 222 -4.57 -5.64 27.68
C LEU A 222 -4.94 -4.33 26.97
N ILE A 223 -5.92 -3.60 27.50
CA ILE A 223 -6.32 -2.27 27.06
C ILE A 223 -5.64 -1.24 27.97
N CYS A 224 -4.60 -0.58 27.44
CA CYS A 224 -3.83 0.42 28.17
C CYS A 224 -4.28 1.83 27.81
N THR A 225 -4.56 2.66 28.81
CA THR A 225 -5.12 4.01 28.61
C THR A 225 -4.59 5.02 29.63
N THR A 226 -4.96 6.28 29.45
CA THR A 226 -4.96 7.33 30.48
C THR A 226 -6.40 7.76 30.80
N ASP A 227 -6.58 8.71 31.71
CA ASP A 227 -7.89 9.27 32.08
C ASP A 227 -8.65 9.81 30.87
N GLU A 228 -7.92 10.41 29.91
CA GLU A 228 -8.46 10.94 28.66
C GLU A 228 -9.09 9.84 27.79
N GLY A 229 -8.43 8.69 27.68
CA GLY A 229 -8.90 7.55 26.87
C GLY A 229 -9.84 6.59 27.61
N LEU A 230 -10.02 6.75 28.93
CA LEU A 230 -10.76 5.81 29.78
C LEU A 230 -12.21 5.54 29.30
N PRO A 231 -12.99 6.52 28.83
CA PRO A 231 -14.34 6.26 28.30
C PRO A 231 -14.33 5.29 27.11
N VAL A 232 -13.36 5.43 26.20
CA VAL A 232 -13.20 4.55 25.03
C VAL A 232 -12.70 3.17 25.45
N ALA A 233 -11.75 3.10 26.39
CA ALA A 233 -11.26 1.84 26.95
C ALA A 233 -12.40 1.00 27.57
N LYS A 234 -13.28 1.64 28.35
CA LYS A 234 -14.46 0.99 28.95
C LYS A 234 -15.45 0.49 27.90
N LEU A 235 -15.66 1.27 26.83
CA LEU A 235 -16.53 0.88 25.74
C LEU A 235 -16.03 -0.40 25.06
N ILE A 236 -14.74 -0.50 24.77
CA ILE A 236 -14.10 -1.67 24.17
C ILE A 236 -14.14 -2.86 25.13
N TYR A 237 -13.81 -2.64 26.40
CA TYR A 237 -13.87 -3.68 27.43
C TYR A 237 -15.27 -4.30 27.54
N ASN A 238 -16.32 -3.48 27.52
CA ASN A 238 -17.69 -3.99 27.60
C ASN A 238 -18.05 -4.86 26.38
N GLU A 239 -17.64 -4.47 25.17
CA GLU A 239 -17.85 -5.28 23.97
C GLU A 239 -17.11 -6.62 24.06
N PHE A 240 -15.85 -6.61 24.48
CA PHE A 240 -15.05 -7.82 24.60
C PHE A 240 -15.58 -8.76 25.69
N SER A 241 -15.99 -8.20 26.83
CA SER A 241 -16.64 -8.95 27.91
C SER A 241 -17.94 -9.60 27.44
N ALA A 242 -18.75 -8.90 26.65
CA ALA A 242 -20.00 -9.44 26.09
C ALA A 242 -19.76 -10.61 25.10
N LYS A 243 -18.54 -10.75 24.59
CA LYS A 243 -18.11 -11.83 23.68
C LYS A 243 -17.21 -12.86 24.35
N ASN A 244 -17.11 -12.83 25.68
CA ASN A 244 -16.26 -13.73 26.48
C ASN A 244 -14.76 -13.64 26.15
N LEU A 245 -14.27 -12.50 25.65
CA LEU A 245 -12.84 -12.23 25.50
C LEU A 245 -12.28 -11.75 26.85
N ASN A 246 -11.24 -12.42 27.36
CA ASN A 246 -10.58 -12.05 28.60
C ASN A 246 -9.74 -10.77 28.42
N ALA A 247 -10.39 -9.62 28.62
CA ALA A 247 -9.77 -8.30 28.53
C ALA A 247 -9.50 -7.69 29.91
N LEU A 248 -8.45 -6.89 30.02
CA LEU A 248 -8.13 -6.09 31.21
C LEU A 248 -7.92 -4.63 30.80
N VAL A 249 -8.46 -3.68 31.57
CA VAL A 249 -8.22 -2.24 31.38
C VAL A 249 -7.27 -1.74 32.45
N GLU A 250 -6.16 -1.13 32.05
CA GLU A 250 -5.21 -0.48 32.95
C GLU A 250 -5.04 1.00 32.59
N ASN A 251 -5.22 1.86 33.59
CA ASN A 251 -5.08 3.30 33.45
C ASN A 251 -3.75 3.76 34.06
N LEU A 252 -2.82 4.20 33.21
CA LEU A 252 -1.47 4.60 33.60
C LEU A 252 -1.34 6.12 33.84
N SER A 253 -2.42 6.76 34.28
CA SER A 253 -2.39 8.19 34.64
C SER A 253 -1.67 8.45 35.95
N ASP A 254 -1.77 7.51 36.90
CA ASP A 254 -1.08 7.51 38.19
C ASP A 254 0.35 6.99 38.04
N ALA A 255 1.29 7.59 38.79
CA ALA A 255 2.68 7.17 38.86
C ALA A 255 2.85 5.78 39.50
N ASN A 256 1.90 5.35 40.35
CA ASN A 256 1.91 4.04 41.00
C ASN A 256 1.08 2.98 40.24
N ALA A 257 0.60 3.30 39.04
CA ALA A 257 -0.19 2.36 38.25
C ALA A 257 0.65 1.13 37.87
N THR A 258 0.07 -0.06 38.03
CA THR A 258 0.71 -1.30 37.62
C THR A 258 0.38 -1.66 36.18
N CYS A 259 1.25 -2.38 35.49
CA CYS A 259 1.02 -2.85 34.13
C CYS A 259 1.21 -4.35 33.95
N SER A 260 0.24 -5.01 33.32
CA SER A 260 0.22 -6.46 33.07
C SER A 260 0.70 -6.85 31.67
N VAL A 261 1.42 -5.96 30.96
CA VAL A 261 1.82 -6.15 29.55
C VAL A 261 2.58 -7.46 29.30
N ARG A 262 3.38 -7.92 30.27
CA ARG A 262 4.15 -9.18 30.18
C ARG A 262 3.29 -10.45 30.15
N GLN A 263 2.04 -10.34 30.57
CA GLN A 263 1.11 -11.45 30.69
C GLN A 263 0.01 -11.42 29.63
N CYS A 264 0.04 -10.44 28.71
CA CYS A 264 -0.97 -10.29 27.67
C CYS A 264 -0.56 -10.93 26.35
N ILE A 265 -1.55 -11.36 25.56
CA ILE A 265 -1.36 -11.87 24.19
C ILE A 265 -1.51 -10.75 23.17
N VAL A 266 -2.38 -9.77 23.45
CA VAL A 266 -2.62 -8.60 22.58
C VAL A 266 -2.59 -7.33 23.42
N PHE A 267 -1.88 -6.31 22.93
CA PHE A 267 -1.77 -5.00 23.56
C PHE A 267 -2.55 -3.94 22.78
N ILE A 268 -3.50 -3.27 23.42
CA ILE A 268 -4.36 -2.23 22.83
C ILE A 268 -4.10 -0.89 23.53
N PRO A 269 -3.22 -0.05 22.97
CA PRO A 269 -3.01 1.30 23.47
C PRO A 269 -4.12 2.25 22.97
N ILE A 270 -4.78 2.94 23.90
CA ILE A 270 -5.72 4.02 23.59
C ILE A 270 -4.94 5.32 23.39
N LEU A 271 -4.73 5.68 22.12
CA LEU A 271 -3.87 6.77 21.72
C LEU A 271 -4.55 8.13 21.93
N SER A 272 -3.87 8.97 22.71
CA SER A 272 -4.24 10.35 22.99
C SER A 272 -3.01 11.20 23.32
N ALA A 273 -3.18 12.52 23.40
CA ALA A 273 -2.08 13.41 23.80
C ALA A 273 -1.58 13.12 25.23
N GLY A 274 -2.48 12.72 26.13
CA GLY A 274 -2.13 12.25 27.47
C GLY A 274 -1.30 10.97 27.46
N PHE A 275 -1.66 10.01 26.61
CA PHE A 275 -0.93 8.74 26.46
C PHE A 275 0.52 8.99 26.00
N GLU A 276 0.73 9.85 24.99
CA GLU A 276 2.07 10.17 24.48
C GLU A 276 2.98 10.84 25.53
N LYS A 277 2.41 11.64 26.44
CA LYS A 277 3.19 12.40 27.44
C LYS A 277 3.59 11.59 28.67
N LYS A 278 2.98 10.43 28.92
CA LYS A 278 3.17 9.67 30.17
C LYS A 278 4.32 8.66 30.03
N PRO A 279 5.38 8.74 30.85
CA PRO A 279 6.51 7.80 30.80
C PRO A 279 6.08 6.33 30.99
N ALA A 280 5.12 6.06 31.88
CA ALA A 280 4.61 4.72 32.11
C ALA A 280 3.96 4.10 30.84
N CYS A 281 3.24 4.90 30.05
CA CYS A 281 2.66 4.47 28.78
C CYS A 281 3.76 4.12 27.75
N ARG A 282 4.82 4.95 27.68
CA ARG A 282 5.98 4.67 26.81
C ARG A 282 6.65 3.35 27.18
N ILE A 283 6.93 3.12 28.46
CA ILE A 283 7.61 1.91 28.93
C ILE A 283 6.74 0.67 28.67
N ALA A 284 5.43 0.73 28.96
CA ALA A 284 4.52 -0.38 28.66
C ALA A 284 4.48 -0.70 27.16
N PHE A 285 4.47 0.33 26.31
CA PHE A 285 4.51 0.16 24.85
C PHE A 285 5.84 -0.42 24.38
N GLU A 286 6.97 0.06 24.91
CA GLU A 286 8.31 -0.48 24.59
C GLU A 286 8.44 -1.94 25.00
N GLU A 287 7.92 -2.32 26.17
CA GLU A 287 7.91 -3.71 26.64
C GLU A 287 7.08 -4.61 25.71
N ALA A 288 5.88 -4.16 25.30
CA ALA A 288 5.06 -4.89 24.32
C ALA A 288 5.82 -5.14 23.01
N ARG A 289 6.58 -4.13 22.53
CA ARG A 289 7.40 -4.25 21.33
C ARG A 289 8.56 -5.23 21.50
N GLN A 290 9.27 -5.17 22.63
CA GLN A 290 10.39 -6.07 22.92
C GLN A 290 9.93 -7.53 23.00
N LEU A 291 8.75 -7.77 23.57
CA LEU A 291 8.12 -9.09 23.66
C LEU A 291 7.43 -9.53 22.36
N GLN A 292 7.47 -8.71 21.30
CA GLN A 292 6.78 -8.95 20.02
C GLN A 292 5.27 -9.20 20.18
N ILE A 293 4.66 -8.59 21.20
CA ILE A 293 3.22 -8.67 21.43
C ILE A 293 2.52 -7.86 20.34
N PRO A 294 1.51 -8.43 19.63
CA PRO A 294 0.68 -7.70 18.68
C PRO A 294 0.09 -6.41 19.29
N ILE A 295 0.39 -5.27 18.68
CA ILE A 295 -0.12 -3.95 19.09
C ILE A 295 -1.24 -3.50 18.16
N ILE A 296 -2.43 -3.27 18.70
CA ILE A 296 -3.60 -2.78 17.95
C ILE A 296 -3.97 -1.38 18.46
N PRO A 297 -3.49 -0.30 17.82
CA PRO A 297 -3.72 1.05 18.31
C PRO A 297 -5.14 1.55 18.04
N VAL A 298 -5.76 2.14 19.07
CA VAL A 298 -7.09 2.79 18.97
C VAL A 298 -6.92 4.29 19.16
N MET A 299 -7.37 5.09 18.20
CA MET A 299 -7.32 6.55 18.26
C MET A 299 -8.56 7.11 18.95
N SER A 300 -8.40 7.71 20.15
CA SER A 300 -9.51 8.30 20.91
C SER A 300 -9.63 9.82 20.80
N ALA A 301 -8.65 10.51 20.19
CA ALA A 301 -8.66 11.96 20.02
C ALA A 301 -9.00 12.38 18.58
N ILE A 302 -9.86 13.40 18.44
CA ILE A 302 -10.19 14.05 17.17
C ILE A 302 -9.10 15.11 16.87
N ASP A 303 -8.71 15.24 15.60
CA ASP A 303 -7.73 16.22 15.10
C ASP A 303 -6.35 16.23 15.77
N TRP A 304 -6.02 15.17 16.49
CA TRP A 304 -4.69 14.91 17.02
C TRP A 304 -3.99 13.81 16.22
N LYS A 305 -2.66 13.89 16.14
CA LYS A 305 -1.81 12.87 15.51
C LYS A 305 -0.64 12.57 16.45
N PRO A 306 -0.27 11.29 16.61
CA PRO A 306 0.91 10.90 17.37
C PRO A 306 2.15 11.62 16.86
N GLN A 307 3.00 12.07 17.79
CA GLN A 307 4.31 12.63 17.48
C GLN A 307 5.41 11.89 18.25
N ASP A 308 6.66 12.29 18.01
CA ASP A 308 7.82 11.81 18.77
C ASP A 308 7.89 10.26 18.85
N TRP A 309 8.12 9.69 20.04
CA TRP A 309 8.26 8.24 20.26
C TRP A 309 7.01 7.46 19.84
N LEU A 310 5.82 8.03 20.03
CA LEU A 310 4.59 7.34 19.66
C LEU A 310 4.41 7.42 18.14
N GLY A 311 4.72 8.57 17.54
CA GLY A 311 4.69 8.78 16.09
C GLY A 311 5.54 7.78 15.33
N ILE A 312 6.76 7.49 15.78
CA ILE A 312 7.63 6.50 15.13
C ILE A 312 7.14 5.06 15.33
N THR A 313 6.63 4.69 16.51
CA THR A 313 6.19 3.30 16.78
C THR A 313 4.92 2.92 16.06
N VAL A 314 4.02 3.88 15.85
CA VAL A 314 2.76 3.65 15.14
C VAL A 314 2.80 4.17 13.71
N ALA A 315 3.99 4.48 13.17
CA ALA A 315 4.15 4.96 11.81
C ALA A 315 3.66 3.91 10.81
N GLY A 316 2.83 4.34 9.86
CA GLY A 316 2.14 3.45 8.91
C GLY A 316 1.04 2.57 9.52
N ALA A 317 0.86 2.50 10.84
CA ALA A 317 -0.15 1.64 11.46
C ALA A 317 -1.59 2.05 11.10
N THR A 318 -2.47 1.07 10.90
CA THR A 318 -3.90 1.27 10.76
C THR A 318 -4.53 1.53 12.12
N TYR A 319 -5.22 2.66 12.29
CA TYR A 319 -5.87 3.02 13.55
C TYR A 319 -7.37 2.73 13.53
N PHE A 320 -7.88 2.14 14.61
CA PHE A 320 -9.32 2.14 14.88
C PHE A 320 -9.71 3.49 15.50
N ARG A 321 -10.43 4.32 14.75
CA ARG A 321 -10.85 5.66 15.18
C ARG A 321 -12.15 5.60 15.98
N ILE A 322 -12.05 5.45 17.29
CA ILE A 322 -13.20 5.31 18.20
C ILE A 322 -13.15 6.44 19.23
N TYR A 323 -14.09 7.37 19.14
CA TYR A 323 -14.18 8.57 19.98
C TYR A 323 -15.30 8.46 21.01
N THR A 324 -16.43 7.92 20.57
CA THR A 324 -17.68 7.77 21.31
C THR A 324 -18.38 6.48 20.90
N GLN A 325 -19.38 6.06 21.67
CA GLN A 325 -20.25 4.94 21.30
C GLN A 325 -20.87 5.13 19.91
N VAL A 326 -21.31 6.35 19.58
CA VAL A 326 -21.85 6.67 18.25
C VAL A 326 -20.81 6.43 17.17
N SER A 327 -19.57 6.87 17.35
CA SER A 327 -18.50 6.67 16.35
C SER A 327 -18.06 5.21 16.20
N ALA A 328 -18.16 4.43 17.30
CA ALA A 328 -17.76 3.04 17.37
C ALA A 328 -18.70 2.14 16.55
N TYR A 329 -20.01 2.38 16.71
CA TYR A 329 -21.08 1.63 16.07
C TYR A 329 -21.67 2.33 14.84
N LYS A 330 -21.15 3.49 14.45
CA LYS A 330 -21.52 4.15 13.19
C LYS A 330 -21.28 3.13 12.07
N PRO A 331 -22.32 2.78 11.29
CA PRO A 331 -22.18 1.86 10.18
C PRO A 331 -21.04 2.33 9.28
N LEU A 332 -20.06 1.46 9.11
CA LEU A 332 -18.97 1.59 8.19
C LEU A 332 -19.11 0.40 7.26
N TYR A 333 -19.89 0.59 6.19
CA TYR A 333 -20.10 -0.42 5.18
C TYR A 333 -20.95 -1.63 5.72
N ASP A 334 -20.42 -2.84 5.96
CA ASP A 334 -21.12 -4.04 6.56
C ASP A 334 -20.95 -4.08 8.06
N SER A 335 -19.95 -3.37 8.52
CA SER A 335 -19.45 -3.50 9.85
C SER A 335 -19.56 -2.15 10.53
N ASN A 336 -18.84 -2.04 11.62
CA ASN A 336 -18.58 -0.83 12.33
C ASN A 336 -17.20 -0.98 12.96
N ARG A 337 -16.61 0.14 13.37
CA ARG A 337 -15.25 0.16 13.89
C ARG A 337 -15.05 -0.73 15.10
N MET A 338 -16.08 -0.91 15.92
CA MET A 338 -16.03 -1.82 17.07
C MET A 338 -15.96 -3.29 16.64
N THR A 339 -16.79 -3.66 15.66
CA THR A 339 -16.82 -5.02 15.12
C THR A 339 -15.50 -5.35 14.43
N ASP A 340 -14.96 -4.43 13.63
CA ASP A 340 -13.67 -4.61 12.96
C ASP A 340 -12.51 -4.72 13.97
N LEU A 341 -12.53 -3.89 15.02
CA LEU A 341 -11.56 -3.96 16.11
C LEU A 341 -11.60 -5.33 16.80
N ARG A 342 -12.80 -5.83 17.12
CA ARG A 342 -12.96 -7.14 17.75
C ARG A 342 -12.38 -8.25 16.86
N VAL A 343 -12.70 -8.27 15.56
CA VAL A 343 -12.16 -9.26 14.63
C VAL A 343 -10.64 -9.18 14.55
N ALA A 344 -10.07 -7.97 14.47
CA ALA A 344 -8.61 -7.80 14.47
C ALA A 344 -7.95 -8.34 15.75
N VAL A 345 -8.58 -8.15 16.91
CA VAL A 345 -8.12 -8.69 18.20
C VAL A 345 -8.24 -10.21 18.24
N GLU A 346 -9.35 -10.79 17.79
CA GLU A 346 -9.53 -12.24 17.74
C GLU A 346 -8.48 -12.93 16.86
N ILE A 347 -8.16 -12.32 15.71
CA ILE A 347 -7.07 -12.76 14.83
C ILE A 347 -5.71 -12.62 15.54
N ALA A 348 -5.51 -11.54 16.31
CA ALA A 348 -4.28 -11.30 17.05
C ALA A 348 -4.04 -12.26 18.23
N CYS A 349 -5.11 -12.83 18.80
CA CYS A 349 -5.01 -13.80 19.89
C CYS A 349 -4.58 -15.20 19.44
N GLN A 350 -4.58 -15.50 18.14
CA GLN A 350 -4.21 -16.84 17.65
C GLN A 350 -2.69 -17.06 17.71
N PRO A 351 -2.19 -18.27 18.07
CA PRO A 351 -0.76 -18.57 18.10
C PRO A 351 -0.10 -18.35 16.74
N ARG A 352 1.12 -17.76 16.73
CA ARG A 352 1.77 -17.30 15.49
C ARG A 352 3.16 -17.90 15.35
N PRO A 353 3.45 -18.69 14.29
CA PRO A 353 4.83 -19.02 13.95
C PRO A 353 5.51 -17.76 13.39
N SER A 354 6.68 -17.46 13.93
CA SER A 354 7.62 -16.45 13.44
C SER A 354 7.99 -16.68 11.97
N GLN A 355 8.47 -15.65 11.28
CA GLN A 355 8.96 -15.77 9.90
C GLN A 355 10.03 -16.86 9.78
N ALA A 356 10.93 -16.96 10.75
CA ALA A 356 11.97 -17.98 10.81
C ALA A 356 11.38 -19.41 10.86
N GLU A 357 10.37 -19.64 11.70
CA GLU A 357 9.70 -20.95 11.79
C GLU A 357 8.99 -21.34 10.48
N ARG A 358 8.42 -20.36 9.78
CA ARG A 358 7.81 -20.59 8.45
C ARG A 358 8.84 -20.93 7.40
N GLU A 359 9.92 -20.15 7.33
CA GLU A 359 10.99 -20.41 6.37
C GLU A 359 11.62 -21.78 6.64
N GLN A 360 11.86 -22.15 7.89
CA GLN A 360 12.37 -23.48 8.23
C GLN A 360 11.42 -24.60 7.77
N THR A 361 10.11 -24.42 7.98
CA THR A 361 9.09 -25.37 7.52
C THR A 361 9.10 -25.49 6.00
N GLU A 362 9.18 -24.37 5.29
CA GLU A 362 9.23 -24.37 3.82
C GLU A 362 10.53 -24.97 3.28
N MET A 363 11.67 -24.61 3.86
CA MET A 363 12.97 -25.15 3.51
C MET A 363 13.01 -26.66 3.68
N LYS A 364 12.37 -27.21 4.72
CA LYS A 364 12.21 -28.66 4.89
C LYS A 364 11.44 -29.28 3.73
N ILE A 365 10.28 -28.70 3.36
CA ILE A 365 9.46 -29.17 2.22
C ILE A 365 10.25 -29.09 0.90
N LEU A 366 11.00 -28.01 0.68
CA LEU A 366 11.80 -27.85 -0.53
C LEU A 366 12.95 -28.87 -0.59
N LYS A 367 13.64 -29.11 0.53
CA LYS A 367 14.70 -30.13 0.62
C LYS A 367 14.16 -31.53 0.29
N GLU A 368 12.97 -31.87 0.77
CA GLU A 368 12.29 -33.14 0.43
C GLU A 368 11.99 -33.24 -1.08
N LYS A 369 11.43 -32.19 -1.69
CA LYS A 369 11.15 -32.14 -3.15
C LYS A 369 12.41 -32.18 -4.01
N ILE A 370 13.48 -31.54 -3.55
CA ILE A 370 14.79 -31.55 -4.22
C ILE A 370 15.35 -32.98 -4.23
N GLU A 371 15.27 -33.69 -3.10
CA GLU A 371 15.76 -35.06 -3.02
C GLU A 371 14.96 -36.00 -3.94
N GLU A 372 13.65 -35.79 -4.07
CA GLU A 372 12.82 -36.51 -5.05
C GLU A 372 13.29 -36.29 -6.50
N CYS A 373 13.61 -35.05 -6.86
CA CYS A 373 14.11 -34.73 -8.21
C CYS A 373 15.50 -35.32 -8.44
N LYS A 374 16.39 -35.19 -7.45
CA LYS A 374 17.76 -35.71 -7.48
C LYS A 374 17.81 -37.22 -7.72
N ASN A 375 16.87 -37.98 -7.14
CA ASN A 375 16.77 -39.43 -7.36
C ASN A 375 16.34 -39.82 -8.79
N LYS A 376 15.74 -38.89 -9.55
CA LYS A 376 15.25 -39.11 -10.92
C LYS A 376 16.19 -38.56 -12.00
N LEU A 377 17.15 -37.71 -11.62
CA LEU A 377 18.09 -37.06 -12.54
C LEU A 377 19.31 -37.92 -12.82
N GLN A 378 19.83 -37.86 -14.04
CA GLN A 378 21.07 -38.55 -14.41
C GLN A 378 22.32 -37.83 -13.89
N THR A 379 22.26 -36.49 -13.79
CA THR A 379 23.38 -35.64 -13.34
C THR A 379 22.95 -34.68 -12.24
N TRP A 380 23.77 -34.58 -11.18
CA TRP A 380 23.54 -33.69 -10.04
C TRP A 380 24.83 -32.95 -9.63
N PRO A 381 24.78 -31.65 -9.30
CA PRO A 381 23.64 -30.74 -9.40
C PRO A 381 23.28 -30.43 -10.87
N PRO A 382 22.01 -30.06 -11.15
CA PRO A 382 21.60 -29.64 -12.49
C PRO A 382 22.36 -28.38 -12.91
N SER A 383 22.48 -28.17 -14.23
CA SER A 383 23.11 -26.95 -14.76
C SER A 383 22.35 -25.72 -14.28
N ARG A 384 23.02 -24.85 -13.52
CA ARG A 384 22.41 -23.63 -13.01
C ARG A 384 22.04 -22.70 -14.16
N LYS A 385 20.75 -22.43 -14.36
CA LYS A 385 20.35 -21.38 -15.28
C LYS A 385 20.66 -20.04 -14.64
N VAL A 386 21.21 -19.13 -15.44
CA VAL A 386 21.26 -17.72 -15.06
C VAL A 386 19.81 -17.23 -15.07
N ARG A 387 19.12 -17.38 -13.94
CA ARG A 387 17.92 -16.62 -13.67
C ARG A 387 18.43 -15.19 -13.58
N THR A 388 18.17 -14.39 -14.61
CA THR A 388 18.39 -12.95 -14.52
C THR A 388 17.52 -12.51 -13.37
N ILE A 389 18.13 -12.33 -12.20
CA ILE A 389 17.43 -11.78 -11.05
C ILE A 389 16.99 -10.43 -11.56
N ASN A 390 15.67 -10.25 -11.69
CA ASN A 390 15.07 -9.05 -12.25
C ASN A 390 15.80 -7.87 -11.63
N SER A 391 16.65 -7.23 -12.43
CA SER A 391 17.56 -6.21 -11.96
C SER A 391 16.75 -5.13 -11.27
N THR A 392 17.39 -4.38 -10.38
CA THR A 392 16.88 -3.14 -9.78
C THR A 392 16.34 -2.11 -10.79
N THR A 393 16.46 -2.38 -12.09
CA THR A 393 15.83 -1.66 -13.20
C THR A 393 14.31 -1.79 -13.19
N ASP A 394 13.63 -0.66 -13.41
CA ASP A 394 12.18 -0.62 -13.53
C ASP A 394 11.67 -1.61 -14.58
N ARG A 395 10.68 -2.42 -14.20
CA ARG A 395 10.06 -3.36 -15.14
C ARG A 395 9.17 -2.57 -16.10
N GLN A 396 9.21 -2.93 -17.37
CA GLN A 396 8.28 -2.37 -18.34
C GLN A 396 7.04 -3.27 -18.42
N PRO A 397 5.82 -2.70 -18.42
CA PRO A 397 4.61 -3.47 -18.56
C PRO A 397 4.52 -4.10 -19.95
N VAL A 398 3.96 -5.31 -20.03
CA VAL A 398 3.65 -5.95 -21.32
C VAL A 398 2.50 -5.17 -21.96
N ARG A 399 2.73 -4.65 -23.16
CA ARG A 399 1.71 -3.90 -23.91
C ARG A 399 1.02 -4.83 -24.90
N VAL A 400 -0.31 -4.84 -24.85
CA VAL A 400 -1.13 -5.64 -25.76
C VAL A 400 -2.24 -4.76 -26.30
N ALA A 401 -2.54 -4.90 -27.59
CA ALA A 401 -3.69 -4.23 -28.19
C ALA A 401 -4.99 -4.77 -27.58
N ILE A 402 -5.87 -3.86 -27.18
CA ILE A 402 -7.24 -4.21 -26.79
C ILE A 402 -8.09 -4.21 -28.06
N ALA A 403 -8.77 -5.31 -28.33
CA ALA A 403 -9.66 -5.40 -29.47
C ALA A 403 -10.81 -4.38 -29.33
N GLU A 404 -11.15 -3.71 -30.43
CA GLU A 404 -12.31 -2.82 -30.46
C GLU A 404 -13.59 -3.61 -30.14
N PRO A 405 -14.45 -3.12 -29.24
CA PRO A 405 -15.71 -3.78 -28.95
C PRO A 405 -16.58 -3.78 -30.20
N ASN A 406 -17.23 -4.91 -30.48
CA ASN A 406 -18.20 -5.02 -31.56
C ASN A 406 -19.30 -6.00 -31.18
N ALA A 407 -20.48 -5.46 -30.88
CA ALA A 407 -21.65 -6.26 -30.58
C ALA A 407 -22.33 -6.73 -31.87
N THR A 408 -22.42 -8.05 -32.05
CA THR A 408 -23.25 -8.66 -33.11
C THR A 408 -24.67 -8.96 -32.64
N LEU A 409 -24.94 -8.80 -31.34
CA LEU A 409 -26.22 -9.04 -30.66
C LEU A 409 -26.51 -7.88 -29.71
N ALA A 410 -27.80 -7.61 -29.45
CA ALA A 410 -28.20 -6.57 -28.50
C ALA A 410 -27.81 -6.95 -27.06
N PHE A 411 -27.16 -6.03 -26.34
CA PHE A 411 -26.86 -6.17 -24.93
C PHE A 411 -28.01 -5.63 -24.07
N ASN A 412 -28.54 -6.47 -23.19
CA ASN A 412 -29.38 -6.02 -22.09
C ASN A 412 -28.48 -5.84 -20.86
N HIS A 413 -28.07 -4.61 -20.56
CA HIS A 413 -27.33 -4.34 -19.34
C HIS A 413 -28.26 -4.51 -18.13
N ILE A 414 -27.84 -5.35 -17.18
CA ILE A 414 -28.53 -5.51 -15.89
C ILE A 414 -27.61 -4.89 -14.86
N HIS A 415 -28.05 -3.78 -14.27
CA HIS A 415 -27.36 -3.21 -13.12
C HIS A 415 -27.60 -4.10 -11.89
N HIS A 416 -26.54 -4.72 -11.40
CA HIS A 416 -26.63 -5.54 -10.19
C HIS A 416 -26.41 -4.67 -8.96
N THR A 417 -27.44 -4.51 -8.14
CA THR A 417 -27.28 -3.97 -6.78
C THR A 417 -27.14 -5.15 -5.82
N ILE A 418 -25.94 -5.39 -5.30
CA ILE A 418 -25.68 -6.50 -4.39
C ILE A 418 -26.03 -6.07 -2.96
N THR A 419 -26.95 -6.78 -2.32
CA THR A 419 -27.15 -6.66 -0.88
C THR A 419 -25.99 -7.31 -0.15
N ARG A 420 -25.44 -6.58 0.82
CA ARG A 420 -24.11 -6.85 1.37
C ARG A 420 -23.89 -8.22 2.04
N MET A 421 -24.97 -8.86 2.49
CA MET A 421 -24.91 -10.20 3.10
C MET A 421 -24.40 -11.28 2.12
N ASP A 422 -24.39 -11.00 0.81
CA ASP A 422 -23.98 -11.94 -0.24
C ASP A 422 -22.62 -11.57 -0.88
N ILE A 423 -21.97 -10.48 -0.45
CA ILE A 423 -20.65 -10.10 -0.96
C ILE A 423 -19.60 -11.00 -0.30
N LYS A 424 -19.06 -11.95 -1.08
CA LYS A 424 -17.82 -12.62 -0.68
C LYS A 424 -16.69 -11.59 -0.74
N ALA A 425 -16.16 -11.21 0.42
CA ALA A 425 -15.02 -10.32 0.50
C ALA A 425 -13.86 -10.86 -0.37
N PRO A 426 -13.09 -9.98 -1.03
CA PRO A 426 -11.93 -10.40 -1.80
C PRO A 426 -10.98 -11.14 -0.87
N PRO A 427 -10.26 -12.17 -1.36
CA PRO A 427 -9.32 -12.91 -0.53
C PRO A 427 -8.34 -11.93 0.11
N PRO A 428 -8.06 -12.07 1.43
CA PRO A 428 -7.15 -11.18 2.11
C PRO A 428 -5.78 -11.27 1.43
N ILE A 429 -5.21 -10.13 1.07
CA ILE A 429 -3.88 -10.04 0.44
C ILE A 429 -2.76 -10.05 1.47
N LEU A 430 -3.11 -9.87 2.74
CA LEU A 430 -2.25 -10.14 3.86
C LEU A 430 -2.72 -11.43 4.50
N ASP A 431 -1.79 -12.19 5.08
CA ASP A 431 -2.17 -13.26 5.96
C ASP A 431 -2.64 -12.70 7.30
N GLU A 432 -3.09 -13.58 8.18
CA GLU A 432 -3.51 -13.23 9.55
C GLU A 432 -2.41 -12.54 10.37
N TYR A 433 -1.20 -12.43 9.82
CA TYR A 433 -0.02 -11.84 10.43
C TYR A 433 0.38 -10.51 9.79
N GLY A 434 -0.38 -10.01 8.81
CA GLY A 434 -0.06 -8.78 8.09
C GLY A 434 1.08 -8.92 7.09
N LEU A 435 1.51 -10.17 6.79
CA LEU A 435 2.51 -10.42 5.76
C LEU A 435 1.84 -10.59 4.39
N PRO A 436 2.51 -10.17 3.30
CA PRO A 436 1.97 -10.33 1.95
C PRO A 436 1.64 -11.81 1.62
N LYS A 437 0.36 -12.11 1.39
CA LYS A 437 -0.07 -13.31 0.69
C LYS A 437 0.11 -13.09 -0.79
N ARG A 438 0.76 -14.03 -1.45
CA ARG A 438 1.04 -14.02 -2.89
C ARG A 438 -0.20 -14.42 -3.69
N VAL A 439 -1.30 -13.70 -3.50
CA VAL A 439 -2.53 -13.86 -4.26
C VAL A 439 -2.34 -13.19 -5.61
N GLN A 440 -2.74 -13.86 -6.69
CA GLN A 440 -2.80 -13.22 -8.00
C GLN A 440 -4.17 -12.59 -8.20
N LEU A 441 -4.17 -11.28 -8.41
CA LEU A 441 -5.36 -10.47 -8.65
C LEU A 441 -5.33 -9.92 -10.07
N ASP A 442 -6.51 -9.84 -10.69
CA ASP A 442 -6.65 -9.25 -12.02
C ASP A 442 -6.29 -7.77 -11.97
N CYS A 443 -6.81 -7.06 -10.96
CA CYS A 443 -6.50 -5.66 -10.77
C CYS A 443 -6.47 -5.20 -9.29
N MET A 444 -5.85 -4.05 -9.08
CA MET A 444 -6.02 -3.21 -7.89
C MET A 444 -6.76 -1.94 -8.29
N ILE A 445 -7.76 -1.57 -7.50
CA ILE A 445 -8.49 -0.32 -7.65
C ILE A 445 -7.74 0.78 -6.90
N SER A 446 -7.32 1.82 -7.62
CA SER A 446 -6.70 3.02 -7.04
C SER A 446 -7.57 4.24 -7.38
N TYR A 447 -7.92 5.00 -6.35
CA TYR A 447 -8.87 6.11 -6.44
C TYR A 447 -8.61 7.11 -5.30
N GLN A 448 -9.20 8.29 -5.41
CA GLN A 448 -9.23 9.23 -4.29
C GLN A 448 -10.47 8.97 -3.43
N TRP A 449 -10.28 9.01 -2.11
CA TRP A 449 -11.23 8.56 -1.10
C TRP A 449 -12.64 9.19 -1.15
N ASP A 450 -12.79 10.43 -1.62
CA ASP A 450 -14.10 11.09 -1.76
C ASP A 450 -14.94 10.51 -2.92
N ASN A 451 -14.32 9.78 -3.85
CA ASN A 451 -15.01 9.12 -4.98
C ASN A 451 -15.52 7.71 -4.66
N GLN A 452 -15.52 7.36 -3.37
CA GLN A 452 -15.79 6.02 -2.88
C GLN A 452 -17.14 5.44 -3.30
N ILE A 453 -18.20 6.24 -3.35
CA ILE A 453 -19.54 5.75 -3.70
C ILE A 453 -19.56 5.22 -5.14
N PHE A 454 -19.04 6.01 -6.08
CA PHE A 454 -18.98 5.62 -7.49
C PHE A 454 -18.07 4.39 -7.69
N VAL A 455 -16.88 4.41 -7.10
CA VAL A 455 -15.90 3.31 -7.20
C VAL A 455 -16.48 2.01 -6.63
N ARG A 456 -17.23 2.10 -5.53
CA ARG A 456 -17.93 0.95 -4.93
C ARG A 456 -18.95 0.35 -5.88
N THR A 457 -19.80 1.16 -6.51
CA THR A 457 -20.78 0.65 -7.48
C THR A 457 -20.09 -0.08 -8.63
N VAL A 458 -18.96 0.44 -9.12
CA VAL A 458 -18.16 -0.24 -10.14
C VAL A 458 -17.55 -1.55 -9.63
N TYR A 459 -17.02 -1.55 -8.41
CA TYR A 459 -16.48 -2.76 -7.78
C TYR A 459 -17.54 -3.85 -7.63
N GLU A 460 -18.75 -3.51 -7.16
CA GLU A 460 -19.86 -4.47 -7.04
C GLU A 460 -20.22 -5.08 -8.40
N ASP A 461 -20.25 -4.26 -9.46
CA ASP A 461 -20.58 -4.72 -10.80
C ASP A 461 -19.45 -5.54 -11.45
N MET A 462 -18.19 -5.22 -11.13
CA MET A 462 -17.00 -6.01 -11.47
C MET A 462 -16.96 -7.34 -10.72
N LEU A 463 -17.42 -7.37 -9.47
CA LEU A 463 -17.49 -8.58 -8.65
C LEU A 463 -18.50 -9.57 -9.25
N MET A 464 -19.67 -9.10 -9.70
CA MET A 464 -20.63 -9.93 -10.44
C MET A 464 -20.08 -10.47 -11.75
N ARG A 465 -19.10 -9.77 -12.31
CA ARG A 465 -18.34 -10.18 -13.50
C ARG A 465 -17.08 -10.95 -13.16
N GLU A 466 -16.84 -11.27 -11.89
CA GLU A 466 -15.75 -12.14 -11.44
C GLU A 466 -14.36 -11.60 -11.74
N VAL A 467 -14.22 -10.28 -11.68
CA VAL A 467 -12.90 -9.66 -11.66
C VAL A 467 -12.35 -9.78 -10.25
N LYS A 468 -11.19 -10.42 -10.10
CA LYS A 468 -10.46 -10.49 -8.82
C LYS A 468 -9.78 -9.16 -8.57
N ALA A 469 -10.52 -8.23 -8.00
CA ALA A 469 -10.06 -6.89 -7.69
C ALA A 469 -9.69 -6.75 -6.22
N TRP A 470 -8.56 -6.09 -5.95
CA TRP A 470 -8.30 -5.52 -4.63
C TRP A 470 -8.90 -4.13 -4.50
N PHE A 471 -9.56 -3.85 -3.38
CA PHE A 471 -10.20 -2.56 -3.10
C PHE A 471 -10.06 -2.25 -1.61
N ASP A 472 -9.38 -1.17 -1.25
CA ASP A 472 -8.99 -0.81 0.14
C ASP A 472 -10.11 -0.86 1.19
N ILE A 473 -11.37 -0.64 0.81
CA ILE A 473 -12.53 -0.73 1.71
C ILE A 473 -12.91 -2.16 2.06
N TYR A 474 -12.79 -3.08 1.10
CA TYR A 474 -13.18 -4.49 1.24
C TYR A 474 -11.98 -5.43 1.38
N GLY A 475 -10.79 -4.95 1.01
CA GLY A 475 -9.52 -5.61 1.14
C GLY A 475 -8.98 -5.37 2.55
N SER A 476 -8.41 -6.40 3.15
CA SER A 476 -7.91 -6.43 4.53
C SER A 476 -6.78 -5.41 4.79
N MET A 477 -7.14 -4.13 4.91
CA MET A 477 -6.29 -3.04 5.37
C MET A 477 -6.01 -3.23 6.87
N GLN A 478 -5.10 -4.16 7.17
CA GLN A 478 -4.69 -4.52 8.51
C GLN A 478 -3.19 -4.26 8.68
N GLY A 479 -2.78 -3.93 9.90
CA GLY A 479 -1.37 -3.73 10.23
C GLY A 479 -0.82 -2.42 9.68
N ASN A 480 0.11 -2.49 8.74
CA ASN A 480 0.71 -1.30 8.13
C ASN A 480 0.01 -0.95 6.81
N THR A 481 -0.51 0.27 6.73
CA THR A 481 -1.24 0.82 5.58
C THR A 481 -0.36 0.84 4.33
N ASN A 482 0.91 1.27 4.44
CA ASN A 482 1.82 1.35 3.30
C ASN A 482 2.17 -0.05 2.80
N ASP A 483 2.36 -1.02 3.71
CA ASP A 483 2.58 -2.43 3.33
C ASP A 483 1.34 -3.04 2.66
N ALA A 484 0.14 -2.81 3.21
CA ALA A 484 -1.10 -3.31 2.62
C ALA A 484 -1.34 -2.77 1.20
N MET A 485 -1.18 -1.45 1.00
CA MET A 485 -1.32 -0.83 -0.32
C MET A 485 -0.28 -1.35 -1.31
N ALA A 486 0.99 -1.41 -0.89
CA ALA A 486 2.07 -1.91 -1.72
C ALA A 486 1.86 -3.38 -2.09
N THR A 487 1.40 -4.20 -1.14
CA THR A 487 1.01 -5.60 -1.37
C THR A 487 -0.13 -5.70 -2.37
N GLY A 488 -1.11 -4.79 -2.31
CA GLY A 488 -2.20 -4.72 -3.29
C GLY A 488 -1.66 -4.49 -4.70
N VAL A 489 -0.73 -3.56 -4.87
CA VAL A 489 -0.06 -3.30 -6.16
C VAL A 489 0.68 -4.56 -6.62
N GLU A 490 1.46 -5.15 -5.72
CA GLU A 490 2.26 -6.35 -5.97
C GLU A 490 1.44 -7.56 -6.44
N CYS A 491 0.31 -7.82 -5.78
CA CYS A 491 -0.62 -8.90 -6.10
C CYS A 491 -1.39 -8.68 -7.40
N ALA A 492 -1.61 -7.42 -7.79
CA ALA A 492 -2.36 -7.06 -8.97
C ALA A 492 -1.53 -7.17 -10.26
N LYS A 493 -2.16 -7.61 -11.35
CA LYS A 493 -1.59 -7.51 -12.70
C LYS A 493 -1.84 -6.14 -13.34
N VAL A 494 -2.98 -5.54 -13.05
CA VAL A 494 -3.44 -4.28 -13.64
C VAL A 494 -3.79 -3.26 -12.55
N MET A 495 -3.45 -2.00 -12.76
CA MET A 495 -3.97 -0.88 -11.97
C MET A 495 -5.21 -0.29 -12.64
N LEU A 496 -6.36 -0.40 -12.00
CA LEU A 496 -7.57 0.32 -12.38
C LEU A 496 -7.60 1.67 -11.65
N VAL A 497 -7.31 2.75 -12.38
CA VAL A 497 -7.15 4.08 -11.79
C VAL A 497 -8.38 4.95 -12.08
N PHE A 498 -9.08 5.37 -11.03
CA PHE A 498 -10.11 6.39 -11.10
C PHE A 498 -9.47 7.78 -11.00
N LEU A 499 -9.06 8.28 -12.15
CA LEU A 499 -8.30 9.51 -12.26
C LEU A 499 -9.22 10.72 -12.06
N SER A 500 -8.88 11.54 -11.06
CA SER A 500 -9.51 12.82 -10.73
C SER A 500 -8.43 13.87 -10.43
N LYS A 501 -8.78 15.16 -10.39
CA LYS A 501 -7.82 16.19 -9.94
C LYS A 501 -7.29 15.94 -8.52
N PRO A 502 -8.13 15.65 -7.51
CA PRO A 502 -7.66 15.28 -6.17
C PRO A 502 -6.78 14.03 -6.12
N TYR A 503 -6.98 13.07 -7.03
CA TYR A 503 -6.10 11.89 -7.15
C TYR A 503 -4.68 12.31 -7.55
N VAL A 504 -4.56 13.15 -8.58
CA VAL A 504 -3.28 13.66 -9.07
C VAL A 504 -2.54 14.48 -8.02
N GLU A 505 -3.26 15.21 -7.16
CA GLU A 505 -2.68 16.05 -6.09
C GLU A 505 -2.34 15.26 -4.80
N SER A 506 -2.85 14.03 -4.65
CA SER A 506 -2.68 13.22 -3.45
C SER A 506 -1.30 12.55 -3.40
N THR A 507 -0.51 12.85 -2.37
CA THR A 507 0.80 12.21 -2.15
C THR A 507 0.73 10.69 -2.00
N ASN A 508 -0.33 10.16 -1.38
CA ASN A 508 -0.50 8.71 -1.22
C ASN A 508 -0.82 8.05 -2.57
N CYS A 509 -1.74 8.64 -3.35
CA CYS A 509 -2.10 8.12 -4.67
C CYS A 509 -0.89 8.18 -5.63
N GLN A 510 -0.11 9.27 -5.59
CA GLN A 510 1.13 9.37 -6.35
C GLN A 510 2.14 8.28 -5.95
N LEU A 511 2.27 7.97 -4.66
CA LEU A 511 3.18 6.94 -4.17
C LEU A 511 2.77 5.55 -4.69
N GLU A 512 1.49 5.20 -4.61
CA GLU A 512 0.95 3.96 -5.19
C GLU A 512 1.18 3.89 -6.70
N PHE A 513 0.89 4.98 -7.41
CA PHE A 513 1.05 5.06 -8.86
C PHE A 513 2.52 4.89 -9.26
N ARG A 514 3.45 5.60 -8.61
CA ARG A 514 4.90 5.45 -8.85
C ARG A 514 5.37 4.04 -8.56
N TYR A 515 4.86 3.43 -7.48
CA TYR A 515 5.20 2.05 -7.17
C TYR A 515 4.71 1.09 -8.24
N ALA A 516 3.48 1.25 -8.73
CA ALA A 516 2.94 0.46 -9.83
C ALA A 516 3.76 0.61 -11.13
N VAL A 517 4.18 1.84 -11.47
CA VAL A 517 5.09 2.08 -12.61
C VAL A 517 6.41 1.33 -12.42
N LYS A 518 7.03 1.44 -11.24
CA LYS A 518 8.29 0.74 -10.92
C LYS A 518 8.17 -0.79 -11.00
N ARG A 519 7.01 -1.32 -10.62
CA ARG A 519 6.70 -2.75 -10.74
C ARG A 519 6.33 -3.17 -12.17
N GLY A 520 6.17 -2.24 -13.10
CA GLY A 520 5.80 -2.53 -14.48
C GLY A 520 4.35 -3.00 -14.61
N LYS A 521 3.43 -2.44 -13.84
CA LYS A 521 2.01 -2.77 -13.93
C LYS A 521 1.38 -2.16 -15.18
N ALA A 522 0.43 -2.88 -15.77
CA ALA A 522 -0.43 -2.32 -16.81
C ALA A 522 -1.50 -1.41 -16.20
N PHE A 523 -2.00 -0.43 -16.96
CA PHE A 523 -3.00 0.51 -16.48
C PHE A 523 -4.32 0.41 -17.25
N VAL A 524 -5.42 0.65 -16.56
CA VAL A 524 -6.74 0.98 -17.13
C VAL A 524 -7.21 2.25 -16.44
N ILE A 525 -7.47 3.30 -17.21
CA ILE A 525 -7.78 4.62 -16.65
C ILE A 525 -9.26 4.94 -16.83
N ILE A 526 -9.95 5.27 -15.74
CA ILE A 526 -11.29 5.87 -15.76
C ILE A 526 -11.14 7.33 -15.36
N ARG A 527 -11.34 8.25 -16.30
CA ARG A 527 -11.34 9.70 -16.07
C ARG A 527 -12.69 10.09 -15.48
N THR A 528 -12.67 10.49 -14.22
CA THR A 528 -13.90 10.84 -13.46
C THR A 528 -14.23 12.32 -13.53
N GLN A 529 -13.39 13.10 -14.22
CA GLN A 529 -13.62 14.51 -14.53
C GLN A 529 -13.05 14.84 -15.92
N PRO A 530 -13.64 15.79 -16.67
CA PRO A 530 -13.07 16.25 -17.93
C PRO A 530 -11.80 17.07 -17.69
N ASN A 531 -10.90 17.11 -18.69
CA ASN A 531 -9.75 18.02 -18.74
C ASN A 531 -8.78 17.94 -17.53
N ILE A 532 -8.59 16.75 -16.96
CA ILE A 532 -7.62 16.54 -15.87
C ILE A 532 -6.21 16.77 -16.39
N GLN A 533 -5.53 17.78 -15.84
CA GLN A 533 -4.11 18.03 -16.06
C GLN A 533 -3.27 17.09 -15.19
N MET A 534 -2.29 16.44 -15.81
CA MET A 534 -1.33 15.58 -15.14
C MET A 534 0.08 16.07 -15.42
N GLU A 535 1.00 15.75 -14.52
CA GLU A 535 2.43 15.93 -14.80
C GLU A 535 2.86 15.03 -15.97
N GLN A 536 3.91 15.46 -16.67
CA GLN A 536 4.39 14.78 -17.88
C GLN A 536 4.71 13.30 -17.63
N TRP A 537 5.39 12.98 -16.54
CA TRP A 537 5.79 11.60 -16.22
C TRP A 537 4.59 10.67 -15.99
N MET A 538 3.46 11.16 -15.45
CA MET A 538 2.23 10.37 -15.33
C MET A 538 1.59 10.13 -16.69
N THR A 539 1.60 11.14 -17.55
CA THR A 539 1.05 11.05 -18.91
C THR A 539 1.83 10.03 -19.74
N GLU A 540 3.16 10.04 -19.64
CA GLU A 540 4.06 9.06 -20.28
C GLU A 540 3.82 7.65 -19.74
N ALA A 541 3.64 7.50 -18.43
CA ALA A 541 3.40 6.20 -17.80
C ALA A 541 2.11 5.52 -18.28
N ILE A 542 1.02 6.29 -18.48
CA ILE A 542 -0.27 5.75 -18.96
C ILE A 542 -0.41 5.74 -20.48
N GLN A 543 0.57 6.27 -21.22
CA GLN A 543 0.51 6.36 -22.68
C GLN A 543 0.33 4.97 -23.28
N GLY A 544 -0.60 4.80 -24.23
CA GLY A 544 -0.86 3.53 -24.90
C GLY A 544 -1.67 2.51 -24.09
N PHE A 545 -2.12 2.85 -22.88
CA PHE A 545 -3.09 2.07 -22.12
C PHE A 545 -4.53 2.54 -22.37
N PRO A 546 -5.54 1.67 -22.21
CA PRO A 546 -6.94 2.05 -22.41
C PRO A 546 -7.40 3.09 -21.38
N GLN A 547 -8.09 4.13 -21.88
CA GLN A 547 -8.63 5.22 -21.07
C GLN A 547 -10.09 5.48 -21.44
N TYR A 548 -10.95 5.63 -20.44
CA TYR A 548 -12.38 5.81 -20.59
C TYR A 548 -12.85 7.04 -19.81
N ASN A 549 -13.81 7.79 -20.34
CA ASN A 549 -14.44 8.90 -19.62
C ASN A 549 -15.72 8.39 -18.95
N ALA A 550 -15.78 8.41 -17.62
CA ALA A 550 -16.98 8.06 -16.87
C ALA A 550 -17.05 8.87 -15.57
N PHE A 551 -18.00 9.81 -15.53
CA PHE A 551 -18.16 10.77 -14.42
C PHE A 551 -19.20 10.31 -13.38
N SER A 552 -20.03 9.33 -13.75
CA SER A 552 -20.98 8.63 -12.89
C SER A 552 -21.17 7.21 -13.41
N TYR A 553 -21.91 6.39 -12.67
CA TYR A 553 -22.19 5.02 -13.09
C TYR A 553 -23.02 4.96 -14.39
N ASP A 554 -23.98 5.87 -14.59
CA ASP A 554 -24.79 5.93 -15.82
C ASP A 554 -23.96 6.07 -17.11
N TYR A 555 -22.73 6.60 -17.02
CA TYR A 555 -21.82 6.64 -18.18
C TYR A 555 -21.28 5.26 -18.53
N LEU A 556 -21.14 4.37 -17.55
CA LEU A 556 -20.62 3.02 -17.75
C LEU A 556 -21.65 2.09 -18.40
N GLU A 557 -22.93 2.42 -18.31
CA GLU A 557 -24.01 1.72 -19.00
C GLU A 557 -24.07 2.07 -20.49
N LYS A 558 -23.57 3.25 -20.87
CA LYS A 558 -23.60 3.70 -22.27
C LYS A 558 -22.74 2.78 -23.14
N PRO A 559 -23.25 2.31 -24.28
CA PRO A 559 -22.53 1.38 -25.11
C PRO A 559 -21.44 2.05 -25.95
N ILE A 560 -20.29 1.38 -26.08
CA ILE A 560 -19.26 1.62 -27.08
C ILE A 560 -19.44 0.54 -28.15
N ASN A 561 -19.81 0.94 -29.37
CA ASN A 561 -20.10 0.01 -30.48
C ASN A 561 -21.07 -1.13 -30.09
N GLY A 562 -22.11 -0.77 -29.34
CA GLY A 562 -23.16 -1.70 -28.89
C GLY A 562 -22.83 -2.53 -27.65
N VAL A 563 -21.63 -2.40 -27.06
CA VAL A 563 -21.23 -3.09 -25.83
C VAL A 563 -21.19 -2.11 -24.66
N PRO A 564 -21.84 -2.37 -23.50
CA PRO A 564 -21.78 -1.46 -22.34
C PRO A 564 -20.33 -1.15 -21.93
N THR A 565 -20.03 0.11 -21.61
CA THR A 565 -18.66 0.56 -21.30
C THR A 565 -18.03 -0.24 -20.15
N ILE A 566 -18.80 -0.62 -19.12
CA ILE A 566 -18.29 -1.47 -18.03
C ILE A 566 -17.76 -2.82 -18.54
N ASP A 567 -18.44 -3.45 -19.49
CA ASP A 567 -18.03 -4.73 -20.06
C ASP A 567 -16.76 -4.58 -20.91
N VAL A 568 -16.61 -3.45 -21.60
CA VAL A 568 -15.37 -3.08 -22.32
C VAL A 568 -14.20 -2.92 -21.36
N ILE A 569 -14.41 -2.24 -20.22
CA ILE A 569 -13.40 -2.06 -19.17
C ILE A 569 -12.98 -3.41 -18.58
N VAL A 570 -13.95 -4.26 -18.23
CA VAL A 570 -13.68 -5.60 -17.68
C VAL A 570 -12.90 -6.46 -18.66
N GLN A 571 -13.24 -6.41 -19.96
CA GLN A 571 -12.50 -7.13 -20.98
C GLN A 571 -11.07 -6.61 -21.11
N ALA A 572 -10.87 -5.29 -21.07
CA ALA A 572 -9.54 -4.70 -21.11
C ALA A 572 -8.67 -5.13 -19.91
N ILE A 573 -9.24 -5.14 -18.70
CA ILE A 573 -8.56 -5.63 -17.49
C ILE A 573 -8.11 -7.08 -17.69
N ARG A 574 -9.01 -7.96 -18.15
CA ARG A 574 -8.70 -9.38 -18.37
C ARG A 574 -7.59 -9.59 -19.40
N THR A 575 -7.70 -8.93 -20.55
CA THR A 575 -6.71 -9.04 -21.62
C THR A 575 -5.33 -8.57 -21.15
N LEU A 576 -5.26 -7.44 -20.42
CA LEU A 576 -4.00 -6.97 -19.86
C LEU A 576 -3.47 -7.90 -18.76
N ALA A 577 -4.33 -8.37 -17.86
CA ALA A 577 -3.95 -9.23 -16.75
C ALA A 577 -3.39 -10.59 -17.22
N GLN A 578 -4.01 -11.20 -18.24
CA GLN A 578 -3.55 -12.44 -18.86
C GLN A 578 -2.17 -12.28 -19.52
N ALA A 579 -1.88 -11.10 -20.07
CA ALA A 579 -0.60 -10.83 -20.73
C ALA A 579 0.53 -10.47 -19.77
N GLN A 580 0.21 -9.96 -18.57
CA GLN A 580 1.24 -9.60 -17.60
C GLN A 580 1.89 -10.86 -16.99
N PRO A 581 3.23 -10.85 -16.81
CA PRO A 581 3.91 -11.94 -16.15
C PRO A 581 3.46 -12.06 -14.70
N THR A 582 3.53 -13.27 -14.15
CA THR A 582 3.29 -13.48 -12.72
C THR A 582 4.50 -13.05 -11.93
N GLU A 583 4.29 -12.11 -11.01
CA GLU A 583 5.35 -11.69 -10.10
C GLU A 583 5.49 -12.71 -8.97
N THR A 584 6.66 -13.34 -8.91
CA THR A 584 7.11 -14.06 -7.72
C THR A 584 7.90 -13.08 -6.86
N ILE A 585 7.27 -12.52 -5.84
CA ILE A 585 7.96 -11.64 -4.88
C ILE A 585 8.61 -12.52 -3.84
N ASP A 586 9.89 -12.78 -3.98
CA ASP A 586 10.63 -13.61 -3.04
C ASP A 586 11.11 -12.81 -1.83
N ASP A 587 10.18 -12.53 -0.91
CA ASP A 587 10.55 -12.28 0.49
C ASP A 587 10.95 -13.60 1.13
N CYS A 588 12.23 -13.95 0.97
CA CYS A 588 12.80 -15.10 1.63
C CYS A 588 14.28 -14.87 1.90
N SER A 589 14.80 -15.56 2.92
CA SER A 589 16.24 -15.66 3.13
C SER A 589 16.97 -16.13 1.87
N ALA A 590 18.25 -15.76 1.75
CA ALA A 590 19.09 -16.18 0.64
C ALA A 590 19.14 -17.72 0.51
N GLU A 591 19.12 -18.45 1.63
CA GLU A 591 19.09 -19.92 1.61
C GLU A 591 17.79 -20.47 1.01
N LEU A 592 16.63 -19.95 1.45
CA LEU A 592 15.33 -20.36 0.90
C LEU A 592 15.21 -20.03 -0.59
N PHE A 593 15.72 -18.87 -1.02
CA PHE A 593 15.81 -18.51 -2.44
C PHE A 593 16.65 -19.50 -3.25
N GLU A 594 17.85 -19.85 -2.76
CA GLU A 594 18.75 -20.80 -3.42
C GLU A 594 18.13 -22.21 -3.52
N LEU A 595 17.39 -22.65 -2.49
CA LEU A 595 16.66 -23.92 -2.53
C LEU A 595 15.54 -23.91 -3.58
N ARG A 596 14.74 -22.84 -3.66
CA ARG A 596 13.70 -22.69 -4.71
C ARG A 596 14.32 -22.70 -6.10
N SER A 597 15.40 -21.95 -6.28
CA SER A 597 16.19 -21.88 -7.51
C SER A 597 16.72 -23.26 -7.92
N LEU A 598 17.31 -24.01 -6.99
CA LEU A 598 17.83 -25.35 -7.23
C LEU A 598 16.72 -26.34 -7.61
N LEU A 599 15.56 -26.28 -6.93
CA LEU A 599 14.42 -27.12 -7.28
C LEU A 599 13.91 -26.84 -8.70
N ASP A 600 13.86 -25.57 -9.11
CA ASP A 600 13.47 -25.20 -10.46
C ASP A 600 14.49 -25.66 -11.51
N ASP A 601 15.80 -25.56 -11.24
CA ASP A 601 16.84 -26.10 -12.14
C ASP A 601 16.74 -27.62 -12.25
N ALA A 602 16.45 -28.31 -11.14
CA ALA A 602 16.27 -29.76 -11.12
C ALA A 602 15.05 -30.19 -11.94
N ARG A 603 13.93 -29.48 -11.82
CA ARG A 603 12.74 -29.73 -12.65
C ARG A 603 13.02 -29.49 -14.13
N ASP A 604 13.69 -28.39 -14.48
CA ASP A 604 14.06 -28.12 -15.88
C ASP A 604 14.95 -29.23 -16.45
N ALA A 605 15.91 -29.73 -15.68
CA ALA A 605 16.76 -30.85 -16.08
C ALA A 605 15.96 -32.14 -16.29
N LEU A 606 14.97 -32.44 -15.44
CA LEU A 606 14.11 -33.63 -15.62
C LEU A 606 13.34 -33.60 -16.94
N TYR A 607 12.77 -32.45 -17.29
CA TYR A 607 12.08 -32.29 -18.57
C TYR A 607 13.05 -32.42 -19.75
N ASN A 608 14.24 -31.84 -19.66
CA ASN A 608 15.27 -31.97 -20.70
C ASN A 608 15.74 -33.42 -20.88
N ASP A 609 15.98 -34.16 -19.79
CA ASP A 609 16.35 -35.59 -19.81
C ASP A 609 15.25 -36.44 -20.48
N ALA A 610 13.99 -36.04 -20.33
CA ALA A 610 12.84 -36.66 -20.99
C ALA A 610 12.61 -36.19 -22.44
N GLY A 611 13.43 -35.25 -22.96
CA GLY A 611 13.25 -34.66 -24.30
C GLY A 611 11.99 -33.78 -24.41
N GLN A 612 11.51 -33.23 -23.30
CA GLN A 612 10.28 -32.44 -23.19
C GLN A 612 10.55 -30.99 -22.77
N THR A 613 9.55 -30.13 -22.93
CA THR A 613 9.56 -28.75 -22.41
C THR A 613 8.72 -28.66 -21.13
N ARG A 614 9.27 -28.06 -20.07
CA ARG A 614 8.62 -27.97 -18.74
C ARG A 614 7.21 -27.38 -18.77
N TYR A 615 6.98 -26.34 -19.55
CA TYR A 615 5.70 -25.63 -19.57
C TYR A 615 4.87 -26.00 -20.80
N LYS A 616 3.68 -26.55 -20.57
CA LYS A 616 2.63 -26.77 -21.57
C LYS A 616 1.62 -25.63 -21.53
N THR A 617 0.92 -25.38 -22.63
CA THR A 617 -0.17 -24.39 -22.66
C THR A 617 -1.50 -25.11 -22.46
N CYS A 618 -2.29 -24.66 -21.49
CA CYS A 618 -3.60 -25.25 -21.22
C CYS A 618 -4.53 -24.96 -22.39
N THR A 619 -5.05 -25.98 -23.08
CA THR A 619 -6.00 -25.81 -24.19
C THR A 619 -7.35 -25.25 -23.73
N ARG A 620 -7.60 -25.20 -22.41
CA ARG A 620 -8.82 -24.67 -21.79
C ARG A 620 -8.77 -23.19 -21.45
N CYS A 621 -7.73 -22.76 -20.74
CA CYS A 621 -7.60 -21.38 -20.26
C CYS A 621 -6.38 -20.64 -20.82
N ASN A 622 -5.64 -21.27 -21.73
CA ASN A 622 -4.40 -20.75 -22.34
C ASN A 622 -3.27 -20.42 -21.35
N GLN A 623 -3.41 -20.78 -20.08
CA GLN A 623 -2.36 -20.58 -19.08
C GLN A 623 -1.25 -21.61 -19.24
N GLN A 624 0.01 -21.19 -19.06
CA GLN A 624 1.14 -22.12 -18.98
C GLN A 624 1.10 -22.93 -17.67
N PHE A 625 1.33 -24.23 -17.76
CA PHE A 625 1.30 -25.17 -16.63
C PHE A 625 2.31 -26.31 -16.84
N ASP A 626 2.65 -27.02 -15.77
CA ASP A 626 3.48 -28.24 -15.79
C ASP A 626 2.79 -29.37 -14.98
N GLU A 627 3.33 -30.59 -15.02
CA GLU A 627 2.71 -31.73 -14.31
C GLU A 627 2.79 -31.62 -12.78
N PHE A 628 3.61 -30.71 -12.26
CA PHE A 628 3.78 -30.44 -10.83
C PHE A 628 2.86 -29.30 -10.32
N THR A 629 2.25 -28.55 -11.23
CA THR A 629 1.31 -27.44 -10.98
C THR A 629 -0.13 -27.85 -11.29
N LYS A 630 -0.54 -29.00 -10.73
CA LYS A 630 -1.92 -29.49 -10.80
C LYS A 630 -2.88 -28.49 -10.12
N GLY A 631 -4.07 -28.30 -10.69
CA GLY A 631 -5.04 -27.29 -10.28
C GLY A 631 -4.80 -25.90 -10.88
N GLY A 632 -5.81 -25.02 -10.80
CA GLY A 632 -5.77 -23.65 -11.34
C GLY A 632 -6.65 -23.44 -12.58
N CYS A 633 -7.08 -24.52 -13.22
CA CYS A 633 -8.06 -24.46 -14.30
C CYS A 633 -9.48 -24.64 -13.77
N LYS A 634 -10.49 -24.32 -14.57
CA LYS A 634 -11.90 -24.55 -14.23
C LYS A 634 -12.72 -24.99 -15.43
N LYS A 635 -13.78 -25.77 -15.16
CA LYS A 635 -14.71 -26.30 -16.17
C LYS A 635 -16.15 -26.02 -15.75
N HIS A 636 -17.06 -25.90 -16.71
CA HIS A 636 -18.47 -25.68 -16.42
C HIS A 636 -19.20 -27.00 -16.11
N ARG A 637 -20.11 -26.95 -15.14
CA ARG A 637 -21.03 -27.98 -14.62
C ARG A 637 -22.47 -27.76 -15.13
N ALA A 638 -22.93 -26.52 -15.32
CA ALA A 638 -24.28 -26.18 -15.83
C ALA A 638 -24.34 -24.76 -16.44
N TYR A 639 -25.37 -24.46 -17.24
CA TYR A 639 -25.58 -23.14 -17.87
C TYR A 639 -26.91 -22.49 -17.47
N TYR A 640 -26.92 -21.15 -17.42
CA TYR A 640 -28.11 -20.32 -17.22
C TYR A 640 -28.66 -19.85 -18.57
N MET A 641 -29.88 -20.25 -18.93
CA MET A 641 -30.60 -19.71 -20.08
C MET A 641 -31.93 -19.13 -19.63
N GLY A 642 -32.13 -17.82 -19.85
CA GLY A 642 -33.45 -17.18 -19.76
C GLY A 642 -34.21 -17.44 -18.46
N GLY A 643 -33.54 -17.45 -17.30
CA GLY A 643 -34.20 -17.66 -16.00
C GLY A 643 -34.26 -19.11 -15.50
N THR A 644 -33.74 -20.10 -16.23
CA THR A 644 -33.76 -21.50 -15.80
C THR A 644 -32.36 -22.13 -15.88
N ILE A 645 -31.94 -22.83 -14.81
CA ILE A 645 -30.71 -23.64 -14.80
C ILE A 645 -31.06 -25.01 -15.41
N LEU A 646 -30.46 -25.34 -16.55
CA LEU A 646 -30.60 -26.67 -17.17
C LEU A 646 -29.32 -27.47 -16.98
N GLU A 647 -29.47 -28.69 -16.49
CA GLU A 647 -28.36 -29.63 -16.31
C GLU A 647 -27.99 -30.28 -17.66
N GLY A 648 -26.69 -30.27 -18.01
CA GLY A 648 -26.12 -31.24 -18.96
C GLY A 648 -26.12 -30.93 -20.46
N ARG A 649 -26.30 -29.68 -20.95
CA ARG A 649 -26.13 -29.37 -22.40
C ARG A 649 -25.33 -28.08 -22.63
N TRP A 650 -24.35 -28.15 -23.54
CA TRP A 650 -23.26 -27.18 -23.68
C TRP A 650 -23.55 -26.04 -24.67
N VAL A 651 -23.46 -24.79 -24.21
CA VAL A 651 -23.26 -23.60 -25.07
C VAL A 651 -21.90 -23.04 -24.69
N CYS A 652 -21.00 -22.92 -25.67
CA CYS A 652 -19.70 -22.27 -25.47
C CYS A 652 -19.92 -20.86 -24.91
N CYS A 653 -19.77 -20.70 -23.60
CA CYS A 653 -19.67 -19.38 -23.02
C CYS A 653 -18.31 -18.84 -23.46
N ARG A 654 -18.32 -17.73 -24.21
CA ARG A 654 -17.14 -16.87 -24.30
C ARG A 654 -16.76 -16.24 -22.93
N GLN A 655 -17.36 -16.72 -21.83
CA GLN A 655 -16.99 -16.36 -20.48
C GLN A 655 -15.66 -17.04 -20.13
N GLN A 656 -14.62 -16.23 -20.05
CA GLN A 656 -13.28 -16.61 -19.61
C GLN A 656 -13.17 -16.72 -18.07
N ALA A 657 -14.29 -16.59 -17.37
CA ALA A 657 -14.32 -16.46 -15.92
C ALA A 657 -14.33 -17.83 -15.25
N THR A 658 -13.61 -17.93 -14.15
CA THR A 658 -13.38 -19.19 -13.45
C THR A 658 -14.51 -19.40 -12.41
N ASP A 659 -15.21 -18.38 -11.98
CA ASP A 659 -15.94 -18.38 -10.70
C ASP A 659 -17.45 -18.53 -10.90
N SER A 660 -17.88 -18.59 -12.17
CA SER A 660 -19.26 -18.35 -12.59
C SER A 660 -20.22 -19.33 -11.93
N PRO A 661 -21.48 -18.93 -11.66
CA PRO A 661 -22.50 -19.87 -11.23
C PRO A 661 -22.58 -21.03 -12.23
N GLY A 662 -22.08 -22.20 -11.82
CA GLY A 662 -21.92 -23.36 -12.70
C GLY A 662 -20.47 -23.71 -13.07
N CYS A 663 -19.42 -23.05 -12.60
CA CYS A 663 -18.01 -23.46 -12.77
C CYS A 663 -17.50 -24.29 -11.58
N GLU A 664 -16.65 -25.29 -11.85
CA GLU A 664 -15.94 -26.05 -10.83
C GLU A 664 -14.41 -26.11 -11.06
N PRO A 665 -13.60 -26.16 -9.99
CA PRO A 665 -12.16 -26.39 -10.08
C PRO A 665 -11.81 -27.67 -10.83
N CYS A 666 -10.77 -27.61 -11.65
CA CYS A 666 -10.20 -28.78 -12.31
C CYS A 666 -8.73 -28.57 -12.68
N ASP A 667 -8.06 -29.64 -13.11
CA ASP A 667 -6.68 -29.54 -13.57
C ASP A 667 -6.59 -28.86 -14.94
N HIS A 668 -5.46 -28.19 -15.17
CA HIS A 668 -5.06 -27.76 -16.50
C HIS A 668 -4.93 -28.98 -17.42
N THR A 669 -5.14 -28.78 -18.72
CA THR A 669 -5.13 -29.87 -19.70
C THR A 669 -4.49 -29.40 -21.01
N ASP A 670 -3.69 -30.27 -21.62
CA ASP A 670 -3.11 -30.13 -22.96
C ASP A 670 -3.93 -30.87 -24.03
N ALA A 671 -5.04 -31.52 -23.65
CA ALA A 671 -5.89 -32.26 -24.58
C ALA A 671 -6.59 -31.33 -25.57
N VAL A 672 -6.50 -31.65 -26.86
CA VAL A 672 -7.21 -30.91 -27.93
C VAL A 672 -8.70 -31.25 -27.86
N ARG A 673 -9.56 -30.25 -28.03
CA ARG A 673 -11.03 -30.40 -27.95
C ARG A 673 -11.63 -30.10 -29.31
N VAL A 674 -12.33 -31.06 -29.89
CA VAL A 674 -13.09 -30.88 -31.13
C VAL A 674 -14.50 -30.46 -30.77
N TYR A 675 -14.97 -29.33 -31.29
CA TYR A 675 -16.31 -28.84 -31.06
C TYR A 675 -17.21 -29.19 -32.24
N THR A 676 -18.34 -29.83 -31.96
CA THR A 676 -19.35 -30.23 -32.94
C THR A 676 -20.64 -29.45 -32.66
N GLN A 677 -21.15 -28.77 -33.68
CA GLN A 677 -22.40 -28.01 -33.56
C GLN A 677 -23.59 -28.96 -33.69
N ASN A 678 -24.50 -28.92 -32.71
CA ASN A 678 -25.80 -29.56 -32.79
C ASN A 678 -26.72 -28.74 -33.71
N PRO A 679 -27.21 -29.31 -34.82
CA PRO A 679 -27.99 -28.59 -35.82
C PRO A 679 -29.39 -28.18 -35.32
N ASP A 680 -29.95 -28.85 -34.32
CA ASP A 680 -31.34 -28.63 -33.87
C ASP A 680 -31.47 -27.41 -32.94
N TYR A 681 -30.43 -27.12 -32.15
CA TYR A 681 -30.46 -26.08 -31.11
C TYR A 681 -29.32 -25.05 -31.26
N GLY A 682 -28.41 -25.23 -32.21
CA GLY A 682 -27.23 -24.37 -32.39
C GLY A 682 -26.20 -24.45 -31.25
N THR A 683 -26.34 -25.44 -30.37
CA THR A 683 -25.45 -25.71 -29.22
C THR A 683 -24.19 -26.44 -29.67
N TRP A 684 -23.10 -26.40 -28.90
CA TRP A 684 -21.82 -27.02 -29.28
C TRP A 684 -21.41 -28.07 -28.25
N THR A 685 -21.21 -29.32 -28.67
CA THR A 685 -20.64 -30.38 -27.83
C THR A 685 -19.14 -30.52 -28.10
N TRP A 686 -18.37 -31.01 -27.14
CA TRP A 686 -16.96 -31.32 -27.37
C TRP A 686 -16.63 -32.75 -26.99
N GLU A 687 -15.68 -33.34 -27.70
CA GLU A 687 -15.07 -34.64 -27.38
C GLU A 687 -13.55 -34.48 -27.28
N PRO A 688 -12.87 -35.18 -26.35
CA PRO A 688 -11.41 -35.23 -26.34
C PRO A 688 -10.95 -35.85 -27.65
N ALA A 689 -10.07 -35.14 -28.37
CA ALA A 689 -9.50 -35.62 -29.63
C ALA A 689 -8.66 -36.89 -29.43
#